data_AF-A0A0K6G882-F1
#
_entry.id   AF-A0A0K6G882-F1
#
_cell.length_a   1.000
_cell.length_b   1.000
_cell.length_c   1.000
_cell.angle_alpha   90.00
_cell.angle_beta   90.00
_cell.angle_gamma   90.00
#
_symmetry.space_group_name_H-M   'P 1'
#
loop_
_entity.id
_entity.type
_entity.pdbx_description
1 polymer ?
#
loop_
_entity_poly.entity_id
_entity_poly.type
_entity_poly.pdbx_seq_one_letter_code
_entity_poly.pdbx_strand_id
1 'polypeptide(L)'
;MRLGELADLENAVEYFSRALALTADGHTDVVYRHAELGVSYTNRYERLDNLADLEKALECYSRALELTPDGHPDMSRRHSDLGVSYANRYEHLGEFADLERALECYCRALALTPDGHPELPRRHFNHALSLFLQYEHTSLDSHLQSSITSFVRATQIFTGTPRNRFRYALEWANLASDYPVLNPLEAYRTAIDLLPQFIWLGATTSQPYYDLSKTESLAVNACRSAIQSSDYSLALELLEHARCVVWSQSLALRSPLDQLRASHPDLATRLQAVANELHTSGFGPEVPHPTLRHSTTSEKAGQQRRRLASEYNSMLAQTRQLPGFDSFLLPMKAKELMRAARSGPVVVINCPENQCDALIILTWCDHVRYLPLPGCTDVIAQQAHSEVITSLRREGLRQRGVKHYQPLDHVAKSIENVLQVLWSTVVKPVLAELGYLDKPPKDPLPHVTWYPTGPLSFLPLHAAGDYSQPGSRIFDYVVSSYTPTLSALLEPIHSSLSLSTRVLAIGQATTPGHKPLPGTTDELAHIKTHAHNKVQYTQLIDNQAAPTFVLDAMEHHDWVHLACHAHQNVYDPTKSGFYLHNGTLDLASINRRSFRNKGLAFLSACQTATGDERLPDEAVHLASGMLMAGYPSVIATMWSVVDEDAPFVADKVYEQLMKDGKIGNGEAGRALHYAIEGYATRTKRPDHHLMTPPPTTPKEHRLRHNPANKPTTKHTLKTSLRKDWSSSLNNLRGTLITLYNDFAVIPVGNAELKSPELVLNGYNGLRLTLTDIITSLDCLSRDIRAEHPHLNYLSPKFSMSIQTDDPPPPPLVNEESPILPPPSPPPLPKTYASVATSHNSSQQRQAPPRHPPSTPRTKPPTVKPLNPVRIVLQLAGTSTPPIRDIPAPELFRRLTEACAKVPSSPAPLGAQWNRKNNLIISFPAGATRTAIKPIFPHICSLLGFKDKPVIRFDVPWRRVHLAGIRARNSPDQPIASLEDLCQTLQLNPTFQTLNITVQPTWLKKPEAIVGTHTSAVVAFEDPDGSIERMLLKSTLFAFGKMVTLKKWHDRTVAK
;
A
#
# COMPACT_ATOMS: atom_id res chain seq x y z
N MET A 1 -17.13 18.84 -11.45
CA MET A 1 -16.27 19.13 -10.27
C MET A 1 -14.85 18.60 -10.53
N ARG A 2 -13.82 19.02 -9.77
CA ARG A 2 -12.42 18.51 -9.96
C ARG A 2 -11.66 18.14 -8.67
N LEU A 3 -12.17 18.52 -7.50
CA LEU A 3 -11.64 18.09 -6.20
C LEU A 3 -12.55 17.05 -5.54
N GLY A 4 -13.87 17.15 -5.74
CA GLY A 4 -14.82 16.14 -5.29
C GLY A 4 -14.97 16.15 -3.77
N GLU A 5 -15.14 17.35 -3.20
CA GLU A 5 -15.52 17.53 -1.81
C GLU A 5 -17.06 17.36 -1.71
N LEU A 6 -17.58 16.74 -0.65
CA LEU A 6 -19.03 16.45 -0.57
C LEU A 6 -19.88 17.73 -0.63
N ALA A 7 -19.38 18.80 -0.03
CA ALA A 7 -19.99 20.12 -0.09
C ALA A 7 -20.13 20.67 -1.53
N ASP A 8 -19.26 20.32 -2.50
CA ASP A 8 -19.44 20.72 -3.91
C ASP A 8 -20.74 20.11 -4.48
N LEU A 9 -21.07 18.88 -4.09
CA LEU A 9 -22.25 18.15 -4.55
C LEU A 9 -23.51 18.60 -3.83
N GLU A 10 -23.43 18.87 -2.53
CA GLU A 10 -24.53 19.43 -1.76
C GLU A 10 -24.91 20.83 -2.25
N ASN A 11 -23.92 21.70 -2.51
CA ASN A 11 -24.12 23.00 -3.15
C ASN A 11 -24.67 22.86 -4.59
N ALA A 12 -24.20 21.89 -5.37
CA ALA A 12 -24.74 21.64 -6.71
C ALA A 12 -26.23 21.23 -6.66
N VAL A 13 -26.59 20.30 -5.77
CA VAL A 13 -27.99 19.90 -5.54
C VAL A 13 -28.83 21.09 -5.07
N GLU A 14 -28.35 21.91 -4.12
CA GLU A 14 -29.07 23.11 -3.68
C GLU A 14 -29.29 24.09 -4.84
N TYR A 15 -28.22 24.46 -5.56
CA TYR A 15 -28.28 25.48 -6.60
C TYR A 15 -29.08 25.02 -7.82
N PHE A 16 -29.01 23.76 -8.24
CA PHE A 16 -29.87 23.26 -9.31
C PHE A 16 -31.33 23.13 -8.88
N SER A 17 -31.61 22.66 -7.65
CA SER A 17 -32.98 22.63 -7.11
C SER A 17 -33.59 24.03 -7.03
N ARG A 18 -32.81 25.01 -6.55
CA ARG A 18 -33.23 26.41 -6.46
C ARG A 18 -33.38 27.07 -7.83
N ALA A 19 -32.50 26.77 -8.78
CA ALA A 19 -32.60 27.28 -10.15
C ALA A 19 -33.80 26.70 -10.89
N LEU A 20 -34.17 25.44 -10.62
CA LEU A 20 -35.37 24.79 -11.14
C LEU A 20 -36.63 25.46 -10.57
N ALA A 21 -36.72 25.61 -9.24
CA ALA A 21 -37.83 26.24 -8.53
C ALA A 21 -38.01 27.75 -8.83
N LEU A 22 -37.00 28.41 -9.41
CA LEU A 22 -37.06 29.81 -9.85
C LEU A 22 -37.36 29.97 -11.36
N THR A 23 -37.59 28.87 -12.09
CA THR A 23 -37.90 28.93 -13.52
C THR A 23 -39.37 28.64 -13.82
N ALA A 24 -39.96 29.48 -14.68
CA ALA A 24 -41.36 29.38 -15.07
C ALA A 24 -41.64 28.13 -15.93
N ASP A 25 -42.84 27.59 -15.77
CA ASP A 25 -43.32 26.43 -16.53
C ASP A 25 -43.21 26.65 -18.05
N GLY A 26 -42.73 25.63 -18.77
CA GLY A 26 -42.53 25.67 -20.21
C GLY A 26 -41.25 26.35 -20.70
N HIS A 27 -40.40 26.89 -19.82
CA HIS A 27 -39.10 27.43 -20.21
C HIS A 27 -38.11 26.30 -20.58
N THR A 28 -37.35 26.46 -21.67
CA THR A 28 -36.43 25.44 -22.22
C THR A 28 -35.43 24.89 -21.19
N ASP A 29 -34.91 25.77 -20.33
CA ASP A 29 -33.92 25.40 -19.31
C ASP A 29 -34.44 24.39 -18.27
N VAL A 30 -35.75 24.20 -18.09
CA VAL A 30 -36.30 23.18 -17.17
C VAL A 30 -35.76 21.79 -17.53
N VAL A 31 -35.70 21.51 -18.84
CA VAL A 31 -35.16 20.29 -19.45
C VAL A 31 -33.68 20.08 -19.11
N TYR A 32 -32.91 21.17 -19.05
CA TYR A 32 -31.49 21.15 -18.67
C TYR A 32 -31.33 20.99 -17.15
N ARG A 33 -32.08 21.75 -16.35
CA ARG A 33 -31.95 21.77 -14.88
C ARG A 33 -32.33 20.44 -14.23
N HIS A 34 -33.36 19.75 -14.72
CA HIS A 34 -33.64 18.38 -14.28
C HIS A 34 -32.47 17.42 -14.60
N ALA A 35 -31.87 17.50 -15.80
CA ALA A 35 -30.75 16.63 -16.16
C ALA A 35 -29.51 16.86 -15.26
N GLU A 36 -29.10 18.11 -15.05
CA GLU A 36 -27.94 18.42 -14.20
C GLU A 36 -28.20 18.18 -12.70
N LEU A 37 -29.46 18.26 -12.26
CA LEU A 37 -29.87 17.83 -10.92
C LEU A 37 -29.80 16.29 -10.78
N GLY A 38 -30.23 15.55 -11.81
CA GLY A 38 -30.06 14.09 -11.88
C GLY A 38 -28.59 13.66 -11.85
N VAL A 39 -27.72 14.36 -12.59
CA VAL A 39 -26.26 14.19 -12.52
C VAL A 39 -25.75 14.47 -11.10
N SER A 40 -26.20 15.55 -10.47
CA SER A 40 -25.78 15.92 -9.10
C SER A 40 -26.20 14.89 -8.06
N TYR A 41 -27.40 14.31 -8.19
CA TYR A 41 -27.86 13.21 -7.35
C TYR A 41 -27.12 11.89 -7.61
N THR A 42 -26.87 11.54 -8.88
CA THR A 42 -26.11 10.33 -9.26
C THR A 42 -24.70 10.36 -8.65
N ASN A 43 -23.96 11.46 -8.85
CA ASN A 43 -22.63 11.66 -8.27
C ASN A 43 -22.65 11.63 -6.73
N ARG A 44 -23.76 12.00 -6.08
CA ARG A 44 -23.88 11.96 -4.61
C ARG A 44 -24.19 10.55 -4.10
N TYR A 45 -25.05 9.83 -4.81
CA TYR A 45 -25.32 8.41 -4.57
C TYR A 45 -24.02 7.58 -4.65
N GLU A 46 -23.21 7.74 -5.71
CA GLU A 46 -21.90 7.08 -5.94
C GLU A 46 -20.86 7.28 -4.81
N ARG A 47 -21.17 8.12 -3.81
CA ARG A 47 -20.29 8.51 -2.69
C ARG A 47 -20.87 8.26 -1.31
N LEU A 48 -22.19 8.21 -1.20
CA LEU A 48 -22.92 8.08 0.06
C LEU A 48 -23.72 6.78 0.16
N ASP A 49 -23.76 5.97 -0.91
CA ASP A 49 -24.52 4.71 -0.98
C ASP A 49 -26.04 4.89 -0.75
N ASN A 50 -26.53 6.12 -0.93
CA ASN A 50 -27.86 6.53 -0.52
C ASN A 50 -28.89 6.32 -1.65
N LEU A 51 -29.60 5.19 -1.61
CA LEU A 51 -30.65 4.84 -2.57
C LEU A 51 -31.68 5.98 -2.81
N ALA A 52 -32.02 6.76 -1.78
CA ALA A 52 -32.98 7.87 -1.90
C ALA A 52 -32.45 9.09 -2.71
N ASP A 53 -31.16 9.11 -3.08
CA ASP A 53 -30.64 10.02 -4.09
C ASP A 53 -30.63 9.39 -5.49
N LEU A 54 -30.46 8.06 -5.60
CA LEU A 54 -30.62 7.36 -6.88
C LEU A 54 -32.06 7.41 -7.39
N GLU A 55 -33.04 7.30 -6.50
CA GLU A 55 -34.46 7.47 -6.82
C GLU A 55 -34.76 8.87 -7.36
N LYS A 56 -34.14 9.91 -6.79
CA LYS A 56 -34.26 11.29 -7.30
C LYS A 56 -33.50 11.51 -8.60
N ALA A 57 -32.38 10.81 -8.83
CA ALA A 57 -31.71 10.81 -10.12
C ALA A 57 -32.63 10.21 -11.20
N LEU A 58 -33.28 9.08 -10.92
CA LEU A 58 -34.27 8.45 -11.80
C LEU A 58 -35.47 9.38 -12.08
N GLU A 59 -36.06 10.00 -11.05
CA GLU A 59 -37.14 10.99 -11.20
C GLU A 59 -36.69 12.17 -12.08
N CYS A 60 -35.53 12.75 -11.77
CA CYS A 60 -34.99 13.89 -12.51
C CYS A 60 -34.68 13.54 -13.97
N TYR A 61 -34.02 12.41 -14.25
CA TYR A 61 -33.72 12.01 -15.62
C TYR A 61 -34.98 11.62 -16.41
N SER A 62 -35.94 10.94 -15.79
CA SER A 62 -37.22 10.61 -16.42
C SER A 62 -37.97 11.89 -16.82
N ARG A 63 -38.09 12.85 -15.90
CA ARG A 63 -38.72 14.14 -16.19
C ARG A 63 -37.93 14.97 -17.20
N ALA A 64 -36.60 14.89 -17.19
CA ALA A 64 -35.73 15.50 -18.18
C ALA A 64 -35.86 14.87 -19.57
N LEU A 65 -36.27 13.61 -19.66
CA LEU A 65 -36.52 12.88 -20.90
C LEU A 65 -37.91 13.20 -21.46
N GLU A 66 -38.96 13.13 -20.63
CA GLU A 66 -40.36 13.49 -20.97
C GLU A 66 -40.48 14.89 -21.61
N LEU A 67 -39.69 15.85 -21.11
CA LEU A 67 -39.73 17.24 -21.56
C LEU A 67 -38.77 17.53 -22.74
N THR A 68 -38.03 16.54 -23.23
CA THR A 68 -37.13 16.69 -24.39
C THR A 68 -37.87 16.33 -25.69
N PRO A 69 -37.90 17.21 -26.72
CA PRO A 69 -38.50 16.88 -28.01
C PRO A 69 -37.75 15.78 -28.77
N ASP A 70 -38.48 14.99 -29.56
CA ASP A 70 -37.90 13.98 -30.44
C ASP A 70 -36.82 14.55 -31.38
N GLY A 71 -35.75 13.79 -31.59
CA GLY A 71 -34.61 14.20 -32.42
C GLY A 71 -33.68 15.26 -31.79
N HIS A 72 -33.95 15.74 -30.56
CA HIS A 72 -33.07 16.68 -29.88
C HIS A 72 -31.69 16.04 -29.57
N PRO A 73 -30.55 16.72 -29.84
CA PRO A 73 -29.20 16.10 -29.76
C PRO A 73 -28.86 15.44 -28.42
N ASP A 74 -29.38 16.02 -27.34
CA ASP A 74 -29.15 15.61 -25.96
C ASP A 74 -29.92 14.32 -25.58
N MET A 75 -30.83 13.81 -26.41
CA MET A 75 -31.56 12.54 -26.16
C MET A 75 -30.61 11.36 -25.94
N SER A 76 -29.54 11.28 -26.73
CA SER A 76 -28.50 10.26 -26.58
C SER A 76 -27.76 10.34 -25.23
N ARG A 77 -27.67 11.54 -24.62
CA ARG A 77 -27.11 11.76 -23.28
C ARG A 77 -28.12 11.33 -22.22
N ARG A 78 -29.34 11.84 -22.29
CA ARG A 78 -30.43 11.57 -21.33
C ARG A 78 -30.74 10.09 -21.18
N HIS A 79 -30.84 9.36 -22.30
CA HIS A 79 -30.98 7.90 -22.26
C HIS A 79 -29.75 7.21 -21.64
N SER A 80 -28.53 7.63 -21.99
CA SER A 80 -27.31 7.02 -21.43
C SER A 80 -27.17 7.23 -19.92
N ASP A 81 -27.58 8.38 -19.41
CA ASP A 81 -27.41 8.74 -18.00
C ASP A 81 -28.58 8.18 -17.15
N LEU A 82 -29.80 8.10 -17.70
CA LEU A 82 -30.91 7.33 -17.11
C LEU A 82 -30.59 5.82 -17.04
N GLY A 83 -29.93 5.27 -18.08
CA GLY A 83 -29.47 3.88 -18.10
C GLY A 83 -28.45 3.56 -17.00
N VAL A 84 -27.59 4.52 -16.64
CA VAL A 84 -26.67 4.40 -15.49
C VAL A 84 -27.47 4.31 -14.20
N SER A 85 -28.43 5.21 -13.97
CA SER A 85 -29.23 5.16 -12.74
C SER A 85 -30.05 3.88 -12.60
N TYR A 86 -30.48 3.26 -13.70
CA TYR A 86 -31.13 1.94 -13.67
C TYR A 86 -30.13 0.79 -13.41
N ALA A 87 -28.94 0.80 -14.03
CA ALA A 87 -27.90 -0.21 -13.77
C ALA A 87 -27.45 -0.19 -12.30
N ASN A 88 -27.13 0.99 -11.77
CA ASN A 88 -26.79 1.19 -10.36
C ASN A 88 -27.90 0.69 -9.41
N ARG A 89 -29.18 0.84 -9.81
CA ARG A 89 -30.33 0.40 -9.01
C ARG A 89 -30.49 -1.11 -9.02
N TYR A 90 -30.24 -1.76 -10.16
CA TYR A 90 -30.16 -3.22 -10.25
C TYR A 90 -29.03 -3.76 -9.36
N GLU A 91 -27.84 -3.16 -9.38
CA GLU A 91 -26.71 -3.57 -8.52
C GLU A 91 -27.04 -3.52 -7.02
N HIS A 92 -27.92 -2.61 -6.59
CA HIS A 92 -28.34 -2.49 -5.18
C HIS A 92 -29.55 -3.33 -4.77
N LEU A 93 -30.47 -3.62 -5.70
CA LEU A 93 -31.76 -4.26 -5.38
C LEU A 93 -31.91 -5.68 -5.97
N GLY A 94 -31.11 -6.06 -6.97
CA GLY A 94 -31.24 -7.31 -7.72
C GLY A 94 -32.44 -7.36 -8.67
N GLU A 95 -33.23 -6.27 -8.76
CA GLU A 95 -34.48 -6.20 -9.51
C GLU A 95 -34.23 -6.24 -11.03
N PHE A 96 -34.34 -7.41 -11.66
CA PHE A 96 -34.02 -7.62 -13.08
C PHE A 96 -34.74 -6.64 -14.03
N ALA A 97 -35.94 -6.19 -13.67
CA ALA A 97 -36.68 -5.18 -14.43
C ALA A 97 -36.02 -3.78 -14.45
N ASP A 98 -35.13 -3.44 -13.51
CA ASP A 98 -34.25 -2.26 -13.61
C ASP A 98 -33.12 -2.52 -14.63
N LEU A 99 -32.54 -3.72 -14.69
CA LEU A 99 -31.51 -4.08 -15.70
C LEU A 99 -32.06 -4.06 -17.14
N GLU A 100 -33.27 -4.57 -17.36
CA GLU A 100 -33.94 -4.51 -18.67
C GLU A 100 -34.14 -3.06 -19.14
N ARG A 101 -34.54 -2.17 -18.22
CA ARG A 101 -34.68 -0.72 -18.51
C ARG A 101 -33.33 -0.03 -18.74
N ALA A 102 -32.27 -0.45 -18.05
CA ALA A 102 -30.91 0.01 -18.34
C ALA A 102 -30.49 -0.36 -19.77
N LEU A 103 -30.69 -1.62 -20.16
CA LEU A 103 -30.37 -2.13 -21.51
C LEU A 103 -31.18 -1.42 -22.60
N GLU A 104 -32.49 -1.21 -22.41
CA GLU A 104 -33.31 -0.43 -23.34
C GLU A 104 -32.77 1.00 -23.49
N CYS A 105 -32.46 1.66 -22.37
CA CYS A 105 -31.90 3.01 -22.36
C CYS A 105 -30.55 3.07 -23.10
N TYR A 106 -29.66 2.10 -22.90
CA TYR A 106 -28.40 2.05 -23.63
C TYR A 106 -28.58 1.75 -25.13
N CYS A 107 -29.49 0.86 -25.51
CA CYS A 107 -29.84 0.61 -26.92
C CYS A 107 -30.34 1.90 -27.61
N ARG A 108 -31.27 2.62 -26.97
CA ARG A 108 -31.78 3.91 -27.47
C ARG A 108 -30.67 4.97 -27.52
N ALA A 109 -29.81 5.04 -26.50
CA ALA A 109 -28.68 5.96 -26.48
C ALA A 109 -27.69 5.70 -27.64
N LEU A 110 -27.33 4.43 -27.88
CA LEU A 110 -26.44 4.01 -28.97
C LEU A 110 -27.06 4.31 -30.34
N ALA A 111 -28.33 3.96 -30.57
CA ALA A 111 -29.02 4.24 -31.84
C ALA A 111 -29.13 5.73 -32.17
N LEU A 112 -29.15 6.61 -31.16
CA LEU A 112 -29.15 8.06 -31.29
C LEU A 112 -27.73 8.69 -31.29
N THR A 113 -26.68 7.89 -31.36
CA THR A 113 -25.28 8.36 -31.34
C THR A 113 -24.63 8.23 -32.72
N PRO A 114 -24.19 9.32 -33.37
CA PRO A 114 -23.39 9.23 -34.59
C PRO A 114 -22.05 8.52 -34.35
N ASP A 115 -21.58 7.73 -35.34
CA ASP A 115 -20.34 6.93 -35.24
C ASP A 115 -19.07 7.75 -34.91
N GLY A 116 -19.11 9.06 -35.16
CA GLY A 116 -18.04 10.01 -34.84
C GLY A 116 -18.03 10.56 -33.40
N HIS A 117 -19.02 10.23 -32.56
CA HIS A 117 -19.24 10.94 -31.29
C HIS A 117 -18.30 10.49 -30.16
N PRO A 118 -17.68 11.40 -29.38
CA PRO A 118 -16.66 11.04 -28.38
C PRO A 118 -17.19 10.25 -27.16
N GLU A 119 -18.50 10.33 -26.88
CA GLU A 119 -19.15 9.54 -25.81
C GLU A 119 -19.60 8.14 -26.25
N LEU A 120 -19.49 7.80 -27.55
CA LEU A 120 -19.88 6.47 -28.06
C LEU A 120 -19.15 5.32 -27.34
N PRO A 121 -17.84 5.43 -27.01
CA PRO A 121 -17.15 4.52 -26.10
C PRO A 121 -17.79 4.33 -24.72
N ARG A 122 -18.24 5.41 -24.05
CA ARG A 122 -18.91 5.31 -22.73
C ARG A 122 -20.20 4.52 -22.85
N ARG A 123 -21.00 4.83 -23.88
CA ARG A 123 -22.28 4.15 -24.15
C ARG A 123 -22.08 2.66 -24.42
N HIS A 124 -21.07 2.30 -25.21
CA HIS A 124 -20.72 0.90 -25.45
C HIS A 124 -20.19 0.17 -24.21
N PHE A 125 -19.37 0.82 -23.38
CA PHE A 125 -18.84 0.20 -22.16
C PHE A 125 -19.96 -0.11 -21.15
N ASN A 126 -20.82 0.87 -20.86
CA ASN A 126 -21.94 0.69 -19.94
C ASN A 126 -22.92 -0.37 -20.45
N HIS A 127 -23.18 -0.41 -21.76
CA HIS A 127 -23.98 -1.46 -22.39
C HIS A 127 -23.33 -2.85 -22.25
N ALA A 128 -22.01 -2.95 -22.37
CA ALA A 128 -21.27 -4.20 -22.22
C ALA A 128 -21.41 -4.78 -20.79
N LEU A 129 -21.30 -3.93 -19.76
CA LEU A 129 -21.52 -4.33 -18.37
C LEU A 129 -22.94 -4.84 -18.14
N SER A 130 -23.98 -4.10 -18.56
CA SER A 130 -25.36 -4.56 -18.38
C SER A 130 -25.68 -5.83 -19.19
N LEU A 131 -25.07 -6.02 -20.36
CA LEU A 131 -25.19 -7.28 -21.11
C LEU A 131 -24.45 -8.45 -20.43
N PHE A 132 -23.37 -8.19 -19.70
CA PHE A 132 -22.70 -9.21 -18.89
C PHE A 132 -23.55 -9.60 -17.68
N LEU A 133 -24.08 -8.64 -16.93
CA LEU A 133 -25.03 -8.88 -15.83
C LEU A 133 -26.27 -9.65 -16.32
N GLN A 134 -26.75 -9.36 -17.52
CA GLN A 134 -27.85 -10.10 -18.16
C GLN A 134 -27.43 -11.53 -18.52
N TYR A 135 -26.20 -11.74 -19.01
CA TYR A 135 -25.65 -13.08 -19.23
C TYR A 135 -25.56 -13.87 -17.91
N GLU A 136 -25.07 -13.27 -16.81
CA GLU A 136 -25.02 -13.96 -15.51
C GLU A 136 -26.41 -14.42 -15.04
N HIS A 137 -27.43 -13.59 -15.19
CA HIS A 137 -28.81 -13.94 -14.83
C HIS A 137 -29.46 -14.96 -15.78
N THR A 138 -29.09 -14.99 -17.07
CA THR A 138 -29.79 -15.80 -18.10
C THR A 138 -29.02 -17.02 -18.60
N SER A 139 -27.70 -17.08 -18.39
CA SER A 139 -26.77 -18.07 -18.97
C SER A 139 -26.85 -18.22 -20.49
N LEU A 140 -27.28 -17.18 -21.22
CA LEU A 140 -27.43 -17.20 -22.68
C LEU A 140 -26.20 -16.61 -23.40
N ASP A 141 -25.47 -17.47 -24.12
CA ASP A 141 -24.25 -17.10 -24.88
C ASP A 141 -24.43 -15.88 -25.80
N SER A 142 -25.64 -15.64 -26.33
CA SER A 142 -25.94 -14.46 -27.15
C SER A 142 -25.74 -13.13 -26.41
N HIS A 143 -26.01 -13.09 -25.11
CA HIS A 143 -25.77 -11.92 -24.26
C HIS A 143 -24.27 -11.75 -23.98
N LEU A 144 -23.55 -12.84 -23.71
CA LEU A 144 -22.08 -12.84 -23.56
C LEU A 144 -21.38 -12.32 -24.82
N GLN A 145 -21.72 -12.84 -26.00
CA GLN A 145 -21.13 -12.41 -27.27
C GLN A 145 -21.44 -10.93 -27.58
N SER A 146 -22.62 -10.46 -27.21
CA SER A 146 -23.03 -9.05 -27.36
C SER A 146 -22.33 -8.13 -26.35
N SER A 147 -22.04 -8.61 -25.14
CA SER A 147 -21.23 -7.94 -24.12
C SER A 147 -19.78 -7.78 -24.60
N ILE A 148 -19.12 -8.88 -25.00
CA ILE A 148 -17.73 -8.86 -25.54
C ILE A 148 -17.66 -7.93 -26.76
N THR A 149 -18.59 -8.03 -27.71
CA THR A 149 -18.67 -7.12 -28.86
C THR A 149 -18.80 -5.65 -28.44
N SER A 150 -19.50 -5.36 -27.35
CA SER A 150 -19.65 -3.99 -26.82
C SER A 150 -18.38 -3.50 -26.10
N PHE A 151 -17.68 -4.35 -25.33
CA PHE A 151 -16.36 -4.02 -24.75
C PHE A 151 -15.32 -3.74 -25.85
N VAL A 152 -15.27 -4.58 -26.89
CA VAL A 152 -14.40 -4.40 -28.06
C VAL A 152 -14.70 -3.06 -28.76
N ARG A 153 -15.97 -2.69 -28.96
CA ARG A 153 -16.33 -1.37 -29.49
C ARG A 153 -15.93 -0.21 -28.57
N ALA A 154 -16.15 -0.34 -27.26
CA ALA A 154 -15.78 0.68 -26.28
C ALA A 154 -14.28 1.01 -26.27
N THR A 155 -13.45 0.03 -26.57
CA THR A 155 -11.99 0.16 -26.57
C THR A 155 -11.42 0.53 -27.95
N GLN A 156 -12.02 0.06 -29.05
CA GLN A 156 -11.51 0.31 -30.41
C GLN A 156 -11.93 1.66 -31.02
N ILE A 157 -13.06 2.26 -30.63
CA ILE A 157 -13.57 3.49 -31.27
C ILE A 157 -12.65 4.71 -31.02
N PHE A 158 -12.02 5.20 -32.08
CA PHE A 158 -10.92 6.19 -32.04
C PHE A 158 -11.32 7.61 -31.64
N THR A 159 -12.62 7.93 -31.61
CA THR A 159 -13.13 9.26 -31.23
C THR A 159 -13.19 9.46 -29.72
N GLY A 160 -13.12 8.38 -28.93
CA GLY A 160 -12.95 8.44 -27.48
C GLY A 160 -11.58 8.96 -27.08
N THR A 161 -11.51 9.65 -25.93
CA THR A 161 -10.20 10.03 -25.37
C THR A 161 -9.38 8.76 -25.05
N PRO A 162 -8.07 8.72 -25.34
CA PRO A 162 -7.24 7.55 -25.03
C PRO A 162 -7.29 7.12 -23.57
N ARG A 163 -7.44 8.11 -22.66
CA ARG A 163 -7.61 7.87 -21.22
C ARG A 163 -8.88 7.08 -20.89
N ASN A 164 -10.01 7.39 -21.53
CA ASN A 164 -11.25 6.64 -21.33
C ASN A 164 -11.16 5.25 -21.97
N ARG A 165 -10.62 5.15 -23.20
CA ARG A 165 -10.45 3.87 -23.91
C ARG A 165 -9.56 2.90 -23.14
N PHE A 166 -8.42 3.37 -22.61
CA PHE A 166 -7.54 2.58 -21.76
C PHE A 166 -8.25 2.13 -20.47
N ARG A 167 -8.99 3.04 -19.81
CA ARG A 167 -9.78 2.70 -18.62
C ARG A 167 -10.81 1.59 -18.92
N TYR A 168 -11.57 1.70 -20.00
CA TYR A 168 -12.54 0.67 -20.40
C TYR A 168 -11.88 -0.68 -20.71
N ALA A 169 -10.68 -0.67 -21.28
CA ALA A 169 -9.92 -1.90 -21.54
C ALA A 169 -9.39 -2.53 -20.23
N LEU A 170 -8.92 -1.72 -19.29
CA LEU A 170 -8.46 -2.18 -17.97
C LEU A 170 -9.62 -2.72 -17.12
N GLU A 171 -10.77 -2.04 -17.11
CA GLU A 171 -11.97 -2.48 -16.39
C GLU A 171 -12.56 -3.75 -17.00
N TRP A 172 -12.58 -3.88 -18.34
CA TRP A 172 -12.89 -5.16 -19.01
C TRP A 172 -11.89 -6.26 -18.64
N ALA A 173 -10.59 -5.98 -18.62
CA ALA A 173 -9.56 -6.98 -18.33
C ALA A 173 -9.58 -7.45 -16.87
N ASN A 174 -9.83 -6.55 -15.92
CA ASN A 174 -10.03 -6.89 -14.52
C ASN A 174 -11.28 -7.77 -14.34
N LEU A 175 -12.43 -7.37 -14.92
CA LEU A 175 -13.66 -8.20 -14.87
C LEU A 175 -13.46 -9.58 -15.54
N ALA A 176 -12.73 -9.63 -16.65
CA ALA A 176 -12.42 -10.88 -17.35
C ALA A 176 -11.41 -11.78 -16.62
N SER A 177 -10.66 -11.24 -15.65
CA SER A 177 -9.79 -12.04 -14.76
C SER A 177 -10.61 -12.89 -13.78
N ASP A 178 -11.72 -12.35 -13.28
CA ASP A 178 -12.67 -13.07 -12.43
C ASP A 178 -13.62 -13.95 -13.27
N TYR A 179 -13.96 -13.51 -14.48
CA TYR A 179 -14.85 -14.21 -15.41
C TYR A 179 -14.16 -14.53 -16.75
N PRO A 180 -13.40 -15.65 -16.87
CA PRO A 180 -12.63 -16.00 -18.06
C PRO A 180 -13.44 -16.10 -19.37
N VAL A 181 -14.76 -16.23 -19.28
CA VAL A 181 -15.69 -16.18 -20.43
C VAL A 181 -15.65 -14.86 -21.20
N LEU A 182 -15.19 -13.76 -20.58
CA LEU A 182 -15.04 -12.44 -21.21
C LEU A 182 -13.74 -12.24 -22.00
N ASN A 183 -12.98 -13.31 -22.28
CA ASN A 183 -11.72 -13.30 -23.04
C ASN A 183 -10.61 -12.38 -22.44
N PRO A 184 -10.10 -12.68 -21.22
CA PRO A 184 -9.13 -11.82 -20.52
C PRO A 184 -7.85 -11.56 -21.32
N LEU A 185 -7.42 -12.49 -22.17
CA LEU A 185 -6.20 -12.33 -22.96
C LEU A 185 -6.33 -11.23 -24.03
N GLU A 186 -7.51 -11.10 -24.65
CA GLU A 186 -7.81 -10.01 -25.58
C GLU A 186 -8.01 -8.68 -24.84
N ALA A 187 -8.67 -8.71 -23.68
CA ALA A 187 -8.89 -7.54 -22.85
C ALA A 187 -7.56 -6.94 -22.36
N TYR A 188 -6.68 -7.75 -21.76
CA TYR A 188 -5.36 -7.34 -21.29
C TYR A 188 -4.46 -6.84 -22.43
N ARG A 189 -4.47 -7.54 -23.57
CA ARG A 189 -3.75 -7.08 -24.77
C ARG A 189 -4.27 -5.72 -25.25
N THR A 190 -5.58 -5.53 -25.27
CA THR A 190 -6.21 -4.26 -25.70
C THR A 190 -5.86 -3.11 -24.73
N ALA A 191 -5.80 -3.38 -23.43
CA ALA A 191 -5.33 -2.40 -22.44
C ALA A 191 -3.86 -2.03 -22.67
N ILE A 192 -3.00 -3.02 -22.95
CA ILE A 192 -1.57 -2.82 -23.22
C ILE A 192 -1.33 -2.09 -24.55
N ASP A 193 -2.05 -2.41 -25.63
CA ASP A 193 -1.93 -1.70 -26.92
C ASP A 193 -2.45 -0.24 -26.85
N LEU A 194 -3.25 0.10 -25.84
CA LEU A 194 -3.68 1.47 -25.49
C LEU A 194 -2.75 2.15 -24.48
N LEU A 195 -1.90 1.42 -23.76
CA LEU A 195 -1.08 1.93 -22.66
C LEU A 195 -0.12 3.06 -23.07
N PRO A 196 0.61 3.02 -24.21
CA PRO A 196 1.44 4.14 -24.68
C PRO A 196 0.64 5.40 -25.07
N GLN A 197 -0.68 5.27 -25.30
CA GLN A 197 -1.57 6.40 -25.60
C GLN A 197 -2.13 7.03 -24.33
N PHE A 198 -2.21 6.26 -23.23
CA PHE A 198 -2.56 6.72 -21.89
C PHE A 198 -1.36 7.35 -21.16
N ILE A 199 -0.22 6.65 -21.14
CA ILE A 199 1.07 7.14 -20.63
C ILE A 199 1.70 8.05 -21.70
N TRP A 200 1.09 9.21 -21.88
CA TRP A 200 1.22 9.97 -23.12
C TRP A 200 2.53 10.78 -23.21
N LEU A 201 3.31 10.49 -24.26
CA LEU A 201 4.63 11.08 -24.58
C LEU A 201 4.70 12.61 -24.56
N GLY A 202 3.59 13.31 -24.82
CA GLY A 202 3.52 14.78 -24.82
C GLY A 202 3.31 15.45 -23.45
N ALA A 203 3.35 14.68 -22.35
CA ALA A 203 3.08 15.16 -21.00
C ALA A 203 4.27 15.91 -20.34
N THR A 204 4.13 16.25 -19.05
CA THR A 204 5.17 16.81 -18.16
C THR A 204 5.90 15.70 -17.41
N THR A 205 7.19 15.89 -17.07
CA THR A 205 8.07 14.93 -16.35
C THR A 205 7.37 13.94 -15.41
N SER A 206 6.57 14.44 -14.46
CA SER A 206 5.95 13.66 -13.38
C SER A 206 4.60 13.03 -13.76
N GLN A 207 3.95 13.48 -14.83
CA GLN A 207 2.60 13.05 -15.20
C GLN A 207 2.56 11.59 -15.71
N PRO A 208 3.49 11.10 -16.56
CA PRO A 208 3.56 9.68 -16.94
C PRO A 208 3.66 8.75 -15.72
N TYR A 209 4.50 9.09 -14.73
CA TYR A 209 4.65 8.29 -13.51
C TYR A 209 3.38 8.31 -12.63
N TYR A 210 2.64 9.42 -12.61
CA TYR A 210 1.35 9.51 -11.88
C TYR A 210 0.18 8.80 -12.61
N ASP A 211 0.23 8.70 -13.94
CA ASP A 211 -0.73 7.90 -14.69
C ASP A 211 -0.36 6.41 -14.71
N LEU A 212 0.94 6.05 -14.64
CA LEU A 212 1.41 4.69 -14.38
C LEU A 212 0.95 4.17 -13.01
N SER A 213 0.92 5.00 -11.97
CA SER A 213 0.36 4.58 -10.66
C SER A 213 -1.19 4.41 -10.68
N LYS A 214 -1.79 4.24 -11.86
CA LYS A 214 -3.21 3.93 -12.11
C LYS A 214 -3.38 2.79 -13.13
N THR A 215 -2.31 2.13 -13.53
CA THR A 215 -2.38 0.90 -14.34
C THR A 215 -2.49 -0.35 -13.48
N GLU A 216 -2.49 -0.19 -12.15
CA GLU A 216 -2.63 -1.28 -11.18
C GLU A 216 -1.63 -2.41 -11.48
N SER A 217 -2.05 -3.67 -11.36
CA SER A 217 -1.25 -4.87 -11.62
C SER A 217 -1.27 -5.32 -13.10
N LEU A 218 -1.55 -4.41 -14.05
CA LEU A 218 -1.76 -4.72 -15.48
C LEU A 218 -0.68 -5.65 -16.07
N ALA A 219 0.60 -5.34 -15.85
CA ALA A 219 1.70 -6.12 -16.43
C ALA A 219 1.76 -7.55 -15.90
N VAL A 220 1.64 -7.73 -14.57
CA VAL A 220 1.73 -9.05 -13.93
C VAL A 220 0.48 -9.90 -14.17
N ASN A 221 -0.70 -9.28 -14.27
CA ASN A 221 -1.96 -9.94 -14.54
C ASN A 221 -2.11 -10.35 -16.02
N ALA A 222 -1.68 -9.50 -16.95
CA ALA A 222 -1.62 -9.87 -18.38
C ALA A 222 -0.66 -11.05 -18.63
N CYS A 223 0.51 -11.03 -17.97
CA CYS A 223 1.45 -12.15 -17.96
C CYS A 223 0.81 -13.42 -17.38
N ARG A 224 0.09 -13.32 -16.26
CA ARG A 224 -0.64 -14.44 -15.64
C ARG A 224 -1.71 -15.03 -16.58
N SER A 225 -2.50 -14.19 -17.25
CA SER A 225 -3.54 -14.63 -18.20
C SER A 225 -2.96 -15.44 -19.36
N ALA A 226 -1.82 -15.02 -19.90
CA ALA A 226 -1.10 -15.76 -20.94
C ALA A 226 -0.46 -17.07 -20.41
N ILE A 227 0.09 -17.07 -19.19
CA ILE A 227 0.58 -18.28 -18.51
C ILE A 227 -0.56 -19.30 -18.28
N GLN A 228 -1.74 -18.85 -17.82
CA GLN A 228 -2.93 -19.71 -17.69
C GLN A 228 -3.39 -20.28 -19.03
N SER A 229 -3.19 -19.54 -20.12
CA SER A 229 -3.42 -19.98 -21.51
C SER A 229 -2.30 -20.87 -22.07
N SER A 230 -1.26 -21.17 -21.28
CA SER A 230 -0.02 -21.88 -21.66
C SER A 230 0.82 -21.22 -22.77
N ASP A 231 0.56 -19.94 -23.11
CA ASP A 231 1.40 -19.19 -24.06
C ASP A 231 2.47 -18.37 -23.32
N TYR A 232 3.55 -19.05 -22.98
CA TYR A 232 4.71 -18.46 -22.30
C TYR A 232 5.48 -17.46 -23.19
N SER A 233 5.26 -17.46 -24.50
CA SER A 233 5.87 -16.49 -25.42
C SER A 233 5.10 -15.18 -25.40
N LEU A 234 3.77 -15.24 -25.49
CA LEU A 234 2.90 -14.08 -25.34
C LEU A 234 2.95 -13.51 -23.92
N ALA A 235 3.09 -14.35 -22.89
CA ALA A 235 3.30 -13.90 -21.51
C ALA A 235 4.54 -12.99 -21.40
N LEU A 236 5.63 -13.37 -22.10
CA LEU A 236 6.87 -12.58 -22.15
C LEU A 236 6.68 -11.26 -22.93
N GLU A 237 5.98 -11.29 -24.06
CA GLU A 237 5.69 -10.09 -24.87
C GLU A 237 4.79 -9.09 -24.13
N LEU A 238 3.72 -9.55 -23.49
CA LEU A 238 2.81 -8.71 -22.73
C LEU A 238 3.51 -8.10 -21.51
N LEU A 239 4.34 -8.88 -20.81
CA LEU A 239 5.08 -8.38 -19.65
C LEU A 239 6.13 -7.33 -20.02
N GLU A 240 6.92 -7.55 -21.08
CA GLU A 240 7.93 -6.58 -21.54
C GLU A 240 7.27 -5.30 -22.10
N HIS A 241 6.13 -5.41 -22.81
CA HIS A 241 5.42 -4.25 -23.36
C HIS A 241 4.67 -3.42 -22.29
N ALA A 242 4.21 -4.06 -21.21
CA ALA A 242 3.49 -3.40 -20.12
C ALA A 242 4.39 -2.79 -19.04
N ARG A 243 5.69 -3.09 -19.05
CA ARG A 243 6.69 -2.62 -18.06
C ARG A 243 7.58 -1.52 -18.63
N CYS A 244 8.21 -0.75 -17.74
CA CYS A 244 9.21 0.27 -18.08
C CYS A 244 8.77 1.17 -19.26
N VAL A 245 7.53 1.65 -19.22
CA VAL A 245 6.84 2.34 -20.33
C VAL A 245 7.42 3.73 -20.58
N VAL A 246 7.82 4.45 -19.54
CA VAL A 246 8.46 5.77 -19.70
C VAL A 246 9.88 5.60 -20.21
N TRP A 247 10.57 4.54 -19.78
CA TRP A 247 11.88 4.17 -20.31
C TRP A 247 11.80 3.74 -21.78
N SER A 248 10.93 2.81 -22.17
CA SER A 248 10.83 2.34 -23.56
C SER A 248 10.47 3.48 -24.52
N GLN A 249 9.61 4.43 -24.10
CA GLN A 249 9.37 5.69 -24.80
C GLN A 249 10.63 6.58 -24.91
N SER A 250 11.39 6.72 -23.82
CA SER A 250 12.66 7.47 -23.80
C SER A 250 13.73 6.86 -24.72
N LEU A 251 13.80 5.52 -24.82
CA LEU A 251 14.64 4.80 -25.77
C LEU A 251 14.15 4.95 -27.21
N ALA A 252 12.84 4.89 -27.47
CA ALA A 252 12.27 5.11 -28.80
C ALA A 252 12.61 6.51 -29.35
N LEU A 253 12.56 7.55 -28.50
CA LEU A 253 13.01 8.91 -28.84
C LEU A 253 14.52 9.02 -29.15
N ARG A 254 15.35 8.11 -28.61
CA ARG A 254 16.82 8.12 -28.74
C ARG A 254 17.36 7.12 -29.76
N SER A 255 16.50 6.25 -30.30
CA SER A 255 16.88 5.09 -31.10
C SER A 255 17.67 5.46 -32.36
N PRO A 256 18.67 4.66 -32.77
CA PRO A 256 19.52 4.95 -33.92
C PRO A 256 18.72 4.84 -35.23
N LEU A 257 18.59 5.96 -35.94
CA LEU A 257 17.81 6.05 -37.18
C LEU A 257 18.63 5.72 -38.45
N ASP A 258 19.78 5.06 -38.33
CA ASP A 258 20.78 5.01 -39.41
C ASP A 258 20.34 4.15 -40.61
N GLN A 259 19.60 3.07 -40.39
CA GLN A 259 18.96 2.28 -41.46
C GLN A 259 17.89 3.09 -42.21
N LEU A 260 17.09 3.87 -41.48
CA LEU A 260 16.09 4.77 -42.05
C LEU A 260 16.77 5.92 -42.79
N ARG A 261 17.88 6.45 -42.27
CA ARG A 261 18.66 7.53 -42.90
C ARG A 261 19.35 7.11 -44.19
N ALA A 262 19.79 5.85 -44.28
CA ALA A 262 20.40 5.28 -45.48
C ALA A 262 19.42 5.09 -46.66
N SER A 263 18.11 5.08 -46.40
CA SER A 263 17.06 4.84 -47.40
C SER A 263 16.13 6.05 -47.61
N HIS A 264 15.81 6.77 -46.53
CA HIS A 264 14.84 7.87 -46.46
C HIS A 264 15.42 9.02 -45.59
N PRO A 265 16.46 9.73 -46.07
CA PRO A 265 17.25 10.66 -45.25
C PRO A 265 16.43 11.83 -44.69
N ASP A 266 15.48 12.39 -45.43
CA ASP A 266 14.64 13.50 -44.99
C ASP A 266 13.70 13.09 -43.86
N LEU A 267 13.05 11.93 -44.00
CA LEU A 267 12.18 11.32 -42.99
C LEU A 267 12.98 11.03 -41.71
N ALA A 268 14.15 10.41 -41.81
CA ALA A 268 15.03 10.16 -40.67
C ALA A 268 15.50 11.46 -39.99
N THR A 269 15.76 12.52 -40.77
CA THR A 269 16.23 13.82 -40.25
C THR A 269 15.11 14.57 -39.53
N ARG A 270 13.90 14.61 -40.10
CA ARG A 270 12.75 15.25 -39.46
C ARG A 270 12.28 14.47 -38.24
N LEU A 271 12.27 13.13 -38.29
CA LEU A 271 11.97 12.26 -37.14
C LEU A 271 12.97 12.48 -35.99
N GLN A 272 14.27 12.57 -36.30
CA GLN A 272 15.30 12.89 -35.30
C GLN A 272 15.06 14.27 -34.66
N ALA A 273 14.72 15.29 -35.45
CA ALA A 273 14.47 16.63 -34.94
C ALA A 273 13.28 16.67 -33.98
N VAL A 274 12.13 16.11 -34.39
CA VAL A 274 10.93 16.03 -33.56
C VAL A 274 11.18 15.21 -32.28
N ALA A 275 11.92 14.10 -32.39
CA ALA A 275 12.27 13.28 -31.23
C ALA A 275 13.20 14.02 -30.24
N ASN A 276 14.19 14.76 -30.74
CA ASN A 276 15.08 15.58 -29.91
C ASN A 276 14.31 16.72 -29.21
N GLU A 277 13.38 17.40 -29.91
CA GLU A 277 12.50 18.42 -29.31
C GLU A 277 11.58 17.85 -28.23
N LEU A 278 10.95 16.68 -28.46
CA LEU A 278 10.16 15.98 -27.45
C LEU A 278 11.00 15.63 -26.22
N HIS A 279 12.18 15.03 -26.43
CA HIS A 279 13.06 14.63 -25.35
C HIS A 279 13.52 15.81 -24.50
N THR A 280 13.93 16.91 -25.14
CA THR A 280 14.41 18.12 -24.45
C THR A 280 13.27 18.85 -23.72
N SER A 281 12.09 18.93 -24.33
CA SER A 281 10.92 19.62 -23.74
C SER A 281 10.20 18.81 -22.64
N GLY A 282 10.31 17.48 -22.66
CA GLY A 282 9.76 16.60 -21.61
C GLY A 282 10.36 16.88 -20.22
N PHE A 283 11.67 17.16 -20.15
CA PHE A 283 12.44 17.29 -18.91
C PHE A 283 12.69 18.73 -18.41
N GLY A 284 12.10 19.77 -19.01
CA GLY A 284 12.41 21.17 -18.70
C GLY A 284 12.18 21.58 -17.22
N PRO A 285 12.95 22.55 -16.68
CA PRO A 285 12.79 23.01 -15.30
C PRO A 285 11.52 23.85 -15.11
N GLU A 286 10.66 23.47 -14.16
CA GLU A 286 9.56 24.33 -13.71
C GLU A 286 10.11 25.51 -12.89
N VAL A 287 9.90 26.73 -13.37
CA VAL A 287 10.35 27.96 -12.68
C VAL A 287 9.44 28.21 -11.46
N PRO A 288 9.96 28.21 -10.21
CA PRO A 288 9.13 28.09 -9.01
C PRO A 288 8.56 29.42 -8.48
N HIS A 289 7.98 30.26 -9.34
CA HIS A 289 7.27 31.48 -8.91
C HIS A 289 5.99 31.78 -9.73
N PRO A 290 4.79 31.66 -9.13
CA PRO A 290 3.54 32.02 -9.81
C PRO A 290 3.32 33.54 -9.79
N THR A 291 3.77 34.23 -10.84
CA THR A 291 3.21 35.54 -11.21
C THR A 291 2.17 35.36 -12.31
N LEU A 292 1.15 36.22 -12.36
CA LEU A 292 -0.03 36.06 -13.24
C LEU A 292 0.30 36.06 -14.76
N ARG A 293 1.55 36.32 -15.17
CA ARG A 293 1.98 36.35 -16.57
C ARG A 293 2.43 34.99 -17.14
N HIS A 294 2.54 33.94 -16.33
CA HIS A 294 3.12 32.65 -16.75
C HIS A 294 2.12 31.59 -17.25
N SER A 295 0.81 31.77 -17.07
CA SER A 295 -0.21 30.81 -17.53
C SER A 295 -0.11 30.57 -19.04
N THR A 296 -0.04 31.64 -19.82
CA THR A 296 0.07 31.60 -21.29
C THR A 296 1.37 30.96 -21.78
N THR A 297 2.45 31.00 -20.97
CA THR A 297 3.73 30.37 -21.33
C THR A 297 3.68 28.85 -21.12
N SER A 298 3.14 28.41 -19.98
CA SER A 298 2.95 26.99 -19.68
C SER A 298 1.97 26.34 -20.66
N GLU A 299 0.86 27.02 -20.98
CA GLU A 299 -0.10 26.53 -21.96
C GLU A 299 0.53 26.35 -23.35
N LYS A 300 1.30 27.35 -23.85
CA LYS A 300 2.02 27.24 -25.13
C LYS A 300 3.04 26.09 -25.14
N ALA A 301 3.76 25.88 -24.04
CA ALA A 301 4.68 24.74 -23.89
C ALA A 301 3.95 23.37 -23.84
N GLY A 302 2.71 23.35 -23.36
CA GLY A 302 1.81 22.19 -23.49
C GLY A 302 1.33 21.99 -24.92
N GLN A 303 0.82 23.04 -25.57
CA GLN A 303 0.35 23.02 -26.95
C GLN A 303 1.45 22.55 -27.93
N GLN A 304 2.69 23.01 -27.78
CA GLN A 304 3.81 22.59 -28.63
C GLN A 304 4.12 21.10 -28.48
N ARG A 305 4.19 20.57 -27.24
CA ARG A 305 4.36 19.13 -27.01
C ARG A 305 3.22 18.30 -27.59
N ARG A 306 1.97 18.78 -27.57
CA ARG A 306 0.84 18.11 -28.25
C ARG A 306 1.08 17.95 -29.74
N ARG A 307 1.56 19.00 -30.40
CA ARG A 307 1.87 19.01 -31.84
C ARG A 307 3.02 18.07 -32.17
N LEU A 308 4.14 18.18 -31.44
CA LEU A 308 5.31 17.34 -31.64
C LEU A 308 5.01 15.84 -31.43
N ALA A 309 4.22 15.48 -30.41
CA ALA A 309 3.84 14.09 -30.17
C ALA A 309 2.90 13.55 -31.25
N SER A 310 1.99 14.39 -31.77
CA SER A 310 1.13 14.04 -32.90
C SER A 310 1.93 13.87 -34.20
N GLU A 311 2.92 14.75 -34.43
CA GLU A 311 3.82 14.67 -35.58
C GLU A 311 4.67 13.39 -35.50
N TYR A 312 5.34 13.14 -34.38
CA TYR A 312 6.13 11.93 -34.13
C TYR A 312 5.34 10.65 -34.43
N ASN A 313 4.13 10.51 -33.89
CA ASN A 313 3.27 9.35 -34.13
C ASN A 313 2.86 9.20 -35.60
N SER A 314 2.59 10.31 -36.29
CA SER A 314 2.31 10.30 -37.74
C SER A 314 3.55 9.86 -38.55
N MET A 315 4.74 10.33 -38.18
CA MET A 315 5.99 9.93 -38.83
C MET A 315 6.35 8.45 -38.57
N LEU A 316 6.06 7.92 -37.38
CA LEU A 316 6.19 6.48 -37.11
C LEU A 316 5.20 5.66 -37.96
N ALA A 317 3.95 6.10 -38.09
CA ALA A 317 2.95 5.44 -38.92
C ALA A 317 3.34 5.44 -40.42
N GLN A 318 3.88 6.56 -40.93
CA GLN A 318 4.43 6.66 -42.28
C GLN A 318 5.66 5.75 -42.46
N THR A 319 6.56 5.71 -41.48
CA THR A 319 7.76 4.86 -41.53
C THR A 319 7.39 3.38 -41.62
N ARG A 320 6.35 2.93 -40.89
CA ARG A 320 5.86 1.55 -40.90
C ARG A 320 5.14 1.13 -42.19
N GLN A 321 4.90 2.06 -43.12
CA GLN A 321 4.38 1.75 -44.45
C GLN A 321 5.50 1.52 -45.48
N LEU A 322 6.78 1.70 -45.09
CA LEU A 322 7.93 1.51 -45.95
C LEU A 322 8.41 0.05 -45.91
N PRO A 323 8.80 -0.56 -47.06
CA PRO A 323 9.29 -1.95 -47.08
C PRO A 323 10.50 -2.16 -46.15
N GLY A 324 10.40 -3.15 -45.25
CA GLY A 324 11.44 -3.47 -44.27
C GLY A 324 11.44 -2.60 -43.01
N PHE A 325 10.43 -1.72 -42.85
CA PHE A 325 10.22 -0.89 -41.66
C PHE A 325 8.87 -1.16 -40.98
N ASP A 326 8.14 -2.20 -41.38
CA ASP A 326 6.85 -2.62 -40.80
C ASP A 326 6.90 -2.82 -39.28
N SER A 327 7.99 -3.38 -38.75
CA SER A 327 8.26 -3.54 -37.30
C SER A 327 8.86 -2.30 -36.62
N PHE A 328 9.07 -1.19 -37.32
CA PHE A 328 9.90 -0.08 -36.85
C PHE A 328 9.36 0.56 -35.55
N LEU A 329 10.15 0.44 -34.48
CA LEU A 329 9.79 0.88 -33.11
C LEU A 329 8.42 0.33 -32.64
N LEU A 330 8.05 -0.88 -33.06
CA LEU A 330 6.98 -1.66 -32.43
C LEU A 330 7.53 -2.51 -31.27
N PRO A 331 6.65 -3.00 -30.37
CA PRO A 331 7.05 -3.94 -29.31
C PRO A 331 7.70 -5.20 -29.90
N MET A 332 8.85 -5.58 -29.33
CA MET A 332 9.64 -6.73 -29.81
C MET A 332 8.90 -8.05 -29.56
N LYS A 333 9.18 -9.04 -30.41
CA LYS A 333 8.59 -10.38 -30.28
C LYS A 333 9.42 -11.31 -29.42
N ALA A 334 8.80 -12.35 -28.85
CA ALA A 334 9.45 -13.28 -27.91
C ALA A 334 10.76 -13.85 -28.49
N LYS A 335 10.78 -14.18 -29.79
CA LYS A 335 11.97 -14.64 -30.52
C LYS A 335 13.15 -13.64 -30.50
N GLU A 336 12.86 -12.35 -30.44
CA GLU A 336 13.87 -11.29 -30.32
C GLU A 336 14.27 -11.09 -28.86
N LEU A 337 13.28 -11.05 -27.95
CA LEU A 337 13.49 -10.92 -26.51
C LEU A 337 14.33 -12.07 -25.92
N MET A 338 14.15 -13.30 -26.41
CA MET A 338 14.94 -14.45 -25.97
C MET A 338 16.45 -14.31 -26.25
N ARG A 339 16.85 -13.43 -27.18
CA ARG A 339 18.27 -13.10 -27.43
C ARG A 339 18.93 -12.38 -26.23
N ALA A 340 18.16 -11.91 -25.25
CA ALA A 340 18.67 -11.37 -24.00
C ALA A 340 19.51 -12.41 -23.22
N ALA A 341 19.16 -13.69 -23.33
CA ALA A 341 19.85 -14.79 -22.66
C ALA A 341 21.23 -15.15 -23.27
N ARG A 342 21.71 -14.41 -24.29
CA ARG A 342 23.00 -14.62 -24.98
C ARG A 342 24.26 -14.75 -24.09
N SER A 343 24.18 -14.37 -22.82
CA SER A 343 25.30 -14.37 -21.86
C SER A 343 25.09 -15.28 -20.64
N GLY A 344 23.92 -15.91 -20.52
CA GLY A 344 23.53 -16.74 -19.38
C GLY A 344 22.00 -16.83 -19.25
N PRO A 345 21.45 -17.79 -18.49
CA PRO A 345 20.02 -17.87 -18.26
C PRO A 345 19.42 -16.57 -17.75
N VAL A 346 18.26 -16.20 -18.31
CA VAL A 346 17.43 -15.11 -17.79
C VAL A 346 16.21 -15.72 -17.13
N VAL A 347 15.98 -15.35 -15.87
CA VAL A 347 14.86 -15.85 -15.08
C VAL A 347 13.94 -14.69 -14.77
N VAL A 348 12.83 -14.62 -15.50
CA VAL A 348 11.77 -13.64 -15.29
C VAL A 348 10.86 -14.17 -14.20
N ILE A 349 10.59 -13.40 -13.14
CA ILE A 349 9.73 -13.83 -12.04
C ILE A 349 8.52 -12.91 -11.98
N ASN A 350 7.41 -13.41 -12.52
CA ASN A 350 6.11 -12.76 -12.43
C ASN A 350 5.52 -13.00 -11.03
N CYS A 351 5.06 -11.95 -10.35
CA CYS A 351 4.53 -12.06 -9.00
C CYS A 351 3.17 -11.35 -8.84
N PRO A 352 2.08 -11.93 -9.38
CA PRO A 352 0.71 -11.53 -9.11
C PRO A 352 0.22 -12.11 -7.76
N GLU A 353 -0.94 -11.66 -7.30
CA GLU A 353 -1.43 -11.81 -5.92
C GLU A 353 -1.37 -13.25 -5.37
N ASN A 354 -1.94 -14.21 -6.09
CA ASN A 354 -2.24 -15.55 -5.58
C ASN A 354 -1.09 -16.56 -5.67
N GLN A 355 -0.19 -16.42 -6.64
CA GLN A 355 0.96 -17.32 -6.88
C GLN A 355 1.94 -16.60 -7.80
N CYS A 356 3.22 -16.64 -7.45
CA CYS A 356 4.29 -16.16 -8.32
C CYS A 356 4.85 -17.30 -9.19
N ASP A 357 5.39 -16.94 -10.35
CA ASP A 357 5.68 -17.82 -11.46
C ASP A 357 7.01 -17.42 -12.13
N ALA A 358 7.83 -18.37 -12.55
CA ALA A 358 9.07 -18.12 -13.26
C ALA A 358 8.98 -18.51 -14.74
N LEU A 359 9.38 -17.58 -15.63
CA LEU A 359 9.64 -17.83 -17.03
C LEU A 359 11.16 -17.84 -17.27
N ILE A 360 11.69 -18.98 -17.72
CA ILE A 360 13.14 -19.21 -17.85
C ILE A 360 13.52 -19.23 -19.34
N ILE A 361 14.47 -18.37 -19.69
CA ILE A 361 15.04 -18.25 -21.04
C ILE A 361 16.46 -18.79 -21.02
N LEU A 362 16.80 -19.66 -21.98
CA LEU A 362 18.10 -20.33 -22.09
C LEU A 362 18.74 -20.05 -23.47
N THR A 363 20.05 -19.88 -23.50
CA THR A 363 20.89 -19.65 -24.71
C THR A 363 20.64 -20.62 -25.88
N TRP A 364 20.18 -21.84 -25.59
CA TRP A 364 20.12 -22.96 -26.53
C TRP A 364 18.68 -23.40 -26.84
N CYS A 365 17.68 -22.57 -26.53
CA CYS A 365 16.28 -22.97 -26.45
C CYS A 365 15.36 -22.00 -27.20
N ASP A 366 14.71 -22.48 -28.27
CA ASP A 366 13.77 -21.69 -29.08
C ASP A 366 12.39 -21.47 -28.41
N HIS A 367 12.23 -21.86 -27.15
CA HIS A 367 11.01 -21.68 -26.36
C HIS A 367 11.31 -21.23 -24.93
N VAL A 368 10.40 -20.45 -24.36
CA VAL A 368 10.38 -20.07 -22.94
C VAL A 368 9.92 -21.26 -22.11
N ARG A 369 10.64 -21.59 -21.02
CA ARG A 369 10.19 -22.58 -20.03
C ARG A 369 9.36 -21.92 -18.93
N TYR A 370 8.43 -22.66 -18.36
CA TYR A 370 7.60 -22.24 -17.22
C TYR A 370 7.90 -23.08 -15.97
N LEU A 371 7.99 -22.42 -14.82
CA LEU A 371 8.18 -23.03 -13.51
C LEU A 371 7.26 -22.33 -12.48
N PRO A 372 6.23 -22.99 -11.93
CA PRO A 372 5.40 -22.43 -10.87
C PRO A 372 6.20 -22.29 -9.57
N LEU A 373 6.02 -21.19 -8.82
CA LEU A 373 6.65 -20.96 -7.51
C LEU A 373 5.59 -20.85 -6.39
N PRO A 374 4.83 -21.91 -6.08
CA PRO A 374 3.68 -21.85 -5.16
C PRO A 374 4.04 -21.53 -3.70
N GLY A 375 5.33 -21.57 -3.34
CA GLY A 375 5.81 -21.06 -2.04
C GLY A 375 5.95 -19.53 -1.99
N CYS A 376 5.81 -18.84 -3.12
CA CYS A 376 5.93 -17.39 -3.25
C CYS A 376 4.60 -16.81 -3.75
N THR A 377 4.10 -15.79 -3.05
CA THR A 377 2.93 -15.00 -3.40
C THR A 377 3.27 -13.53 -3.21
N ASP A 378 2.50 -12.62 -3.81
CA ASP A 378 2.74 -11.19 -3.62
C ASP A 378 2.66 -10.80 -2.13
N VAL A 379 1.75 -11.38 -1.35
CA VAL A 379 1.65 -11.15 0.10
C VAL A 379 2.97 -11.50 0.82
N ILE A 380 3.62 -12.61 0.43
CA ILE A 380 4.93 -13.01 0.99
C ILE A 380 6.03 -12.03 0.54
N ALA A 381 6.00 -11.58 -0.73
CA ALA A 381 6.94 -10.60 -1.25
C ALA A 381 6.80 -9.21 -0.58
N GLN A 382 5.57 -8.72 -0.43
CA GLN A 382 5.24 -7.50 0.32
C GLN A 382 5.68 -7.58 1.78
N GLN A 383 5.43 -8.70 2.46
CA GLN A 383 5.88 -8.89 3.84
C GLN A 383 7.41 -8.90 3.93
N ALA A 384 8.09 -9.68 3.09
CA ALA A 384 9.56 -9.74 3.04
C ALA A 384 10.17 -8.35 2.78
N HIS A 385 9.62 -7.60 1.83
CA HIS A 385 10.03 -6.23 1.55
C HIS A 385 9.79 -5.32 2.76
N SER A 386 8.61 -5.39 3.38
CA SER A 386 8.26 -4.61 4.57
C SER A 386 9.17 -4.89 5.78
N GLU A 387 9.60 -6.14 5.96
CA GLU A 387 10.53 -6.53 7.02
C GLU A 387 11.95 -6.00 6.78
N VAL A 388 12.49 -6.12 5.56
CA VAL A 388 13.76 -5.51 5.14
C VAL A 388 13.71 -3.98 5.33
N ILE A 389 12.67 -3.34 4.79
CA ILE A 389 12.45 -1.90 4.86
C ILE A 389 12.33 -1.40 6.30
N THR A 390 11.62 -2.13 7.16
CA THR A 390 11.48 -1.79 8.59
C THR A 390 12.80 -1.94 9.34
N SER A 391 13.54 -3.02 9.08
CA SER A 391 14.82 -3.30 9.72
C SER A 391 15.87 -2.24 9.34
N LEU A 392 15.98 -1.90 8.05
CA LEU A 392 16.86 -0.83 7.56
C LEU A 392 16.48 0.58 8.07
N ARG A 393 15.18 0.84 8.32
CA ARG A 393 14.71 2.11 8.92
C ARG A 393 15.07 2.23 10.40
N ARG A 394 15.07 1.13 11.18
CA ARG A 394 15.38 1.13 12.62
C ARG A 394 16.85 1.50 12.90
N GLU A 395 17.77 0.88 12.16
CA GLU A 395 19.22 1.04 12.35
C GLU A 395 19.82 2.23 11.58
N GLY A 396 18.99 3.14 11.05
CA GLY A 396 19.47 4.31 10.29
C GLY A 396 20.27 3.97 9.02
N LEU A 397 20.23 2.73 8.52
CA LEU A 397 20.99 2.18 7.39
C LEU A 397 20.52 2.69 6.00
N ARG A 398 20.09 3.96 5.98
CA ARG A 398 19.66 4.74 4.81
C ARG A 398 20.57 5.96 4.54
N GLN A 399 21.65 6.15 5.31
CA GLN A 399 22.60 7.25 5.16
C GLN A 399 24.05 6.73 5.22
N ARG A 400 24.92 7.15 4.29
CA ARG A 400 26.36 6.82 4.33
C ARG A 400 27.00 7.46 5.56
N GLY A 401 27.96 6.77 6.20
CA GLY A 401 28.72 7.32 7.34
C GLY A 401 27.98 7.38 8.69
N VAL A 402 27.14 6.40 9.02
CA VAL A 402 26.54 6.27 10.38
C VAL A 402 27.04 5.01 11.09
N LYS A 403 27.97 5.18 12.04
CA LYS A 403 28.37 4.10 12.97
C LYS A 403 27.32 3.92 14.07
N HIS A 404 27.04 2.67 14.45
CA HIS A 404 26.10 2.31 15.51
C HIS A 404 26.76 1.44 16.59
N TYR A 405 26.17 1.44 17.79
CA TYR A 405 26.72 0.87 19.03
C TYR A 405 25.64 0.07 19.82
N GLN A 406 24.69 -0.55 19.12
CA GLN A 406 23.62 -1.36 19.72
C GLN A 406 23.51 -2.74 19.02
N PRO A 407 22.97 -3.78 19.68
CA PRO A 407 23.20 -5.17 19.30
C PRO A 407 22.50 -5.58 18.00
N LEU A 408 23.31 -6.01 17.02
CA LEU A 408 22.92 -6.36 15.66
C LEU A 408 22.00 -7.59 15.56
N ASP A 409 22.04 -8.48 16.56
CA ASP A 409 21.45 -9.83 16.54
C ASP A 409 19.98 -9.88 16.08
N HIS A 410 19.15 -8.94 16.54
CA HIS A 410 17.72 -8.90 16.18
C HIS A 410 17.45 -8.46 14.74
N VAL A 411 18.36 -7.69 14.14
CA VAL A 411 18.23 -7.16 12.77
C VAL A 411 18.88 -8.10 11.76
N ALA A 412 20.05 -8.66 12.09
CA ALA A 412 20.64 -9.75 11.33
C ALA A 412 19.63 -10.90 11.15
N LYS A 413 18.99 -11.35 12.25
CA LYS A 413 17.99 -12.41 12.22
C LYS A 413 16.71 -12.09 11.42
N SER A 414 16.31 -10.82 11.36
CA SER A 414 15.19 -10.35 10.53
C SER A 414 15.52 -10.47 9.04
N ILE A 415 16.74 -10.07 8.65
CA ILE A 415 17.21 -10.18 7.27
C ILE A 415 17.47 -11.65 6.89
N GLU A 416 18.10 -12.44 7.77
CA GLU A 416 18.32 -13.88 7.58
C GLU A 416 17.03 -14.64 7.32
N ASN A 417 15.94 -14.35 8.06
CA ASN A 417 14.62 -14.93 7.78
C ASN A 417 14.16 -14.64 6.35
N VAL A 418 14.27 -13.39 5.88
CA VAL A 418 13.89 -13.00 4.51
C VAL A 418 14.77 -13.69 3.47
N LEU A 419 16.08 -13.78 3.69
CA LEU A 419 17.00 -14.49 2.78
C LEU A 419 16.71 -16.00 2.73
N GLN A 420 16.29 -16.61 3.84
CA GLN A 420 15.87 -18.01 3.92
C GLN A 420 14.52 -18.25 3.21
N VAL A 421 13.58 -17.30 3.30
CA VAL A 421 12.32 -17.33 2.52
C VAL A 421 12.65 -17.26 1.02
N LEU A 422 13.37 -16.22 0.57
CA LEU A 422 13.75 -16.08 -0.86
C LEU A 422 14.51 -17.29 -1.40
N TRP A 423 15.35 -17.92 -0.57
CA TRP A 423 16.04 -19.16 -0.92
C TRP A 423 15.07 -20.32 -1.12
N SER A 424 14.19 -20.57 -0.15
CA SER A 424 13.29 -21.73 -0.17
C SER A 424 12.14 -21.61 -1.16
N THR A 425 11.62 -20.39 -1.42
CA THR A 425 10.40 -20.18 -2.21
C THR A 425 10.64 -19.78 -3.66
N VAL A 426 11.79 -19.18 -3.99
CA VAL A 426 12.11 -18.67 -5.33
C VAL A 426 13.40 -19.27 -5.87
N VAL A 427 14.52 -19.04 -5.18
CA VAL A 427 15.86 -19.27 -5.77
C VAL A 427 16.22 -20.75 -5.85
N LYS A 428 16.00 -21.53 -4.79
CA LYS A 428 16.32 -22.97 -4.80
C LYS A 428 15.50 -23.76 -5.84
N PRO A 429 14.18 -23.54 -6.01
CA PRO A 429 13.43 -24.10 -7.14
C PRO A 429 14.04 -23.76 -8.51
N VAL A 430 14.41 -22.50 -8.75
CA VAL A 430 15.02 -22.07 -10.02
C VAL A 430 16.40 -22.73 -10.23
N LEU A 431 17.25 -22.80 -9.21
CA LEU A 431 18.57 -23.46 -9.32
C LEU A 431 18.45 -24.98 -9.53
N ALA A 432 17.37 -25.61 -9.08
CA ALA A 432 17.06 -27.01 -9.37
C ALA A 432 16.67 -27.21 -10.85
N GLU A 433 15.76 -26.39 -11.39
CA GLU A 433 15.35 -26.43 -12.80
C GLU A 433 16.50 -26.09 -13.77
N LEU A 434 17.42 -25.20 -13.36
CA LEU A 434 18.67 -24.94 -14.10
C LEU A 434 19.72 -26.07 -13.95
N GLY A 435 19.50 -27.07 -13.09
CA GLY A 435 20.41 -28.20 -12.86
C GLY A 435 21.70 -27.85 -12.10
N TYR A 436 21.75 -26.69 -11.43
CA TYR A 436 22.97 -26.18 -10.79
C TYR A 436 23.20 -26.76 -9.37
N LEU A 437 22.18 -27.33 -8.73
CA LEU A 437 22.31 -27.92 -7.39
C LEU A 437 23.03 -29.27 -7.39
N ASP A 438 22.76 -30.15 -8.35
CA ASP A 438 23.32 -31.52 -8.41
C ASP A 438 24.78 -31.56 -8.86
N LYS A 439 25.23 -30.51 -9.56
CA LYS A 439 26.59 -30.35 -10.08
C LYS A 439 27.03 -28.91 -9.79
N PRO A 440 27.53 -28.61 -8.57
CA PRO A 440 28.02 -27.27 -8.26
C PRO A 440 29.07 -26.87 -9.31
N PRO A 441 28.85 -25.76 -10.03
CA PRO A 441 29.67 -25.42 -11.18
C PRO A 441 31.11 -25.10 -10.76
N LYS A 442 32.06 -25.49 -11.62
CA LYS A 442 33.48 -25.16 -11.43
C LYS A 442 33.74 -23.74 -11.93
N ASP A 443 34.57 -23.00 -11.20
CA ASP A 443 35.00 -21.64 -11.54
C ASP A 443 35.47 -21.56 -13.02
N PRO A 444 34.94 -20.63 -13.85
CA PRO A 444 33.99 -19.57 -13.51
C PRO A 444 32.54 -20.06 -13.24
N LEU A 445 31.95 -19.57 -12.14
CA LEU A 445 30.52 -19.76 -11.86
C LEU A 445 29.66 -19.18 -13.00
N PRO A 446 28.54 -19.82 -13.38
CA PRO A 446 27.63 -19.34 -14.41
C PRO A 446 26.95 -18.04 -13.98
N HIS A 447 26.60 -17.22 -14.97
CA HIS A 447 25.85 -15.98 -14.77
C HIS A 447 24.36 -16.23 -14.91
N VAL A 448 23.55 -15.67 -14.00
CA VAL A 448 22.09 -15.65 -14.07
C VAL A 448 21.61 -14.21 -13.96
N THR A 449 20.75 -13.79 -14.89
CA THR A 449 20.09 -12.48 -14.82
C THR A 449 18.65 -12.63 -14.35
N TRP A 450 18.33 -12.01 -13.22
CA TRP A 450 17.00 -11.99 -12.64
C TRP A 450 16.19 -10.82 -13.23
N TYR A 451 14.97 -11.11 -13.71
CA TYR A 451 13.99 -10.11 -14.12
C TYR A 451 12.72 -10.23 -13.25
N PRO A 452 12.77 -9.76 -11.98
CA PRO A 452 11.63 -9.77 -11.08
C PRO A 452 10.58 -8.70 -11.44
N THR A 453 9.32 -8.95 -11.05
CA THR A 453 8.22 -7.97 -11.06
C THR A 453 7.78 -7.63 -9.62
N GLY A 454 6.91 -6.62 -9.45
CA GLY A 454 6.29 -6.35 -8.16
C GLY A 454 7.31 -6.07 -7.02
N PRO A 455 7.00 -6.42 -5.76
CA PRO A 455 7.91 -6.22 -4.63
C PRO A 455 9.21 -7.05 -4.70
N LEU A 456 9.25 -8.14 -5.49
CA LEU A 456 10.49 -8.91 -5.70
C LEU A 456 11.59 -8.06 -6.36
N SER A 457 11.22 -7.02 -7.10
CA SER A 457 12.14 -6.04 -7.69
C SER A 457 13.07 -5.37 -6.68
N PHE A 458 12.66 -5.31 -5.42
CA PHE A 458 13.37 -4.65 -4.33
C PHE A 458 13.90 -5.63 -3.28
N LEU A 459 13.96 -6.93 -3.61
CA LEU A 459 14.42 -8.00 -2.73
C LEU A 459 15.75 -8.64 -3.20
N PRO A 460 16.70 -8.91 -2.29
CA PRO A 460 18.04 -9.34 -2.62
C PRO A 460 18.12 -10.85 -2.95
N LEU A 461 17.47 -11.27 -4.03
CA LEU A 461 17.61 -12.61 -4.64
C LEU A 461 19.08 -13.05 -4.75
N HIS A 462 19.98 -12.14 -5.13
CA HIS A 462 21.43 -12.34 -5.21
C HIS A 462 22.14 -12.69 -3.88
N ALA A 463 21.45 -12.56 -2.74
CA ALA A 463 21.92 -12.93 -1.41
C ALA A 463 21.00 -13.98 -0.73
N ALA A 464 20.04 -14.56 -1.46
CA ALA A 464 19.14 -15.56 -0.93
C ALA A 464 19.92 -16.79 -0.41
N GLY A 465 19.67 -17.17 0.84
CA GLY A 465 20.27 -18.37 1.43
C GLY A 465 19.75 -18.69 2.82
N ASP A 466 19.79 -19.97 3.18
CA ASP A 466 19.77 -20.41 4.56
C ASP A 466 21.21 -20.35 5.12
N TYR A 467 21.53 -19.24 5.78
CA TYR A 467 22.86 -19.01 6.36
C TYR A 467 23.19 -19.92 7.55
N SER A 468 22.24 -20.73 8.04
CA SER A 468 22.51 -21.77 9.05
C SER A 468 23.03 -23.08 8.43
N GLN A 469 22.92 -23.25 7.12
CA GLN A 469 23.28 -24.48 6.41
C GLN A 469 24.39 -24.25 5.36
N PRO A 470 25.53 -24.98 5.42
CA PRO A 470 26.55 -24.93 4.38
C PRO A 470 25.99 -25.28 3.00
N GLY A 471 26.41 -24.56 1.96
CA GLY A 471 25.95 -24.79 0.58
C GLY A 471 24.48 -24.46 0.32
N SER A 472 23.78 -23.78 1.23
CA SER A 472 22.38 -23.36 1.03
C SER A 472 22.27 -21.87 0.69
N ARG A 473 23.14 -21.35 -0.18
CA ARG A 473 23.20 -19.93 -0.53
C ARG A 473 23.42 -19.76 -2.02
N ILE A 474 22.70 -18.86 -2.67
CA ILE A 474 22.84 -18.56 -4.12
C ILE A 474 24.27 -18.23 -4.53
N PHE A 475 25.02 -17.56 -3.64
CA PHE A 475 26.40 -17.15 -3.82
C PHE A 475 27.34 -18.34 -4.06
N ASP A 476 26.99 -19.54 -3.57
CA ASP A 476 27.80 -20.75 -3.77
C ASP A 476 27.59 -21.40 -5.16
N TYR A 477 26.68 -20.86 -5.99
CA TYR A 477 26.25 -21.47 -7.26
C TYR A 477 26.31 -20.55 -8.48
N VAL A 478 25.96 -19.26 -8.36
CA VAL A 478 25.80 -18.36 -9.53
C VAL A 478 26.30 -16.95 -9.28
N VAL A 479 26.86 -16.32 -10.32
CA VAL A 479 27.00 -14.86 -10.38
C VAL A 479 25.64 -14.27 -10.75
N SER A 480 25.01 -13.53 -9.83
CA SER A 480 23.72 -12.89 -10.10
C SER A 480 23.86 -11.48 -10.68
N SER A 481 22.93 -11.10 -11.54
CA SER A 481 22.66 -9.71 -11.91
C SER A 481 21.16 -9.50 -12.12
N TYR A 482 20.73 -8.25 -12.33
CA TYR A 482 19.31 -7.91 -12.48
C TYR A 482 19.08 -7.13 -13.77
N THR A 483 17.91 -7.30 -14.37
CA THR A 483 17.40 -6.37 -15.38
C THR A 483 15.93 -6.01 -15.10
N PRO A 484 15.50 -4.76 -15.31
CA PRO A 484 14.09 -4.36 -15.24
C PRO A 484 13.35 -4.46 -16.59
N THR A 485 14.06 -4.77 -17.67
CA THR A 485 13.57 -4.97 -19.05
C THR A 485 14.54 -5.89 -19.79
N LEU A 486 14.05 -6.79 -20.64
CA LEU A 486 14.90 -7.62 -21.50
C LEU A 486 15.59 -6.79 -22.60
N SER A 487 14.94 -5.74 -23.08
CA SER A 487 15.48 -4.84 -24.11
C SER A 487 16.84 -4.24 -23.72
N ALA A 488 17.06 -3.94 -22.44
CA ALA A 488 18.35 -3.45 -21.94
C ALA A 488 19.50 -4.48 -22.08
N LEU A 489 19.19 -5.78 -22.17
CA LEU A 489 20.18 -6.84 -22.40
C LEU A 489 20.48 -7.08 -23.88
N LEU A 490 19.74 -6.46 -24.81
CA LEU A 490 19.86 -6.66 -26.25
C LEU A 490 20.87 -5.71 -26.92
N GLU A 491 21.14 -4.53 -26.37
CA GLU A 491 22.09 -3.58 -26.95
C GLU A 491 23.51 -4.17 -27.08
N PRO A 492 24.25 -3.91 -28.19
CA PRO A 492 25.59 -4.45 -28.38
C PRO A 492 26.64 -3.66 -27.57
N ILE A 493 27.10 -4.23 -26.46
CA ILE A 493 28.14 -3.61 -25.62
C ILE A 493 29.50 -3.67 -26.33
N HIS A 494 30.11 -2.50 -26.55
CA HIS A 494 31.50 -2.39 -26.98
C HIS A 494 32.43 -2.80 -25.83
N SER A 495 32.87 -4.06 -25.85
CA SER A 495 33.21 -4.80 -24.64
C SER A 495 34.70 -4.92 -24.28
N SER A 496 35.61 -4.35 -25.08
CA SER A 496 37.06 -4.41 -24.84
C SER A 496 37.62 -3.12 -24.22
N LEU A 497 38.30 -3.22 -23.08
CA LEU A 497 39.11 -2.13 -22.54
C LEU A 497 40.30 -1.82 -23.45
N SER A 498 40.68 -0.55 -23.48
CA SER A 498 41.89 -0.08 -24.18
C SER A 498 42.38 1.25 -23.60
N LEU A 499 43.57 1.70 -24.03
CA LEU A 499 44.15 3.00 -23.65
C LEU A 499 43.33 4.23 -24.11
N SER A 500 42.29 4.05 -24.94
CA SER A 500 41.32 5.11 -25.27
C SER A 500 40.06 5.09 -24.39
N THR A 501 39.86 4.06 -23.56
CA THR A 501 38.76 4.05 -22.58
C THR A 501 39.03 5.08 -21.49
N ARG A 502 38.01 5.86 -21.12
CA ARG A 502 38.09 6.96 -20.16
C ARG A 502 37.20 6.69 -18.95
N VAL A 503 37.82 6.63 -17.78
CA VAL A 503 37.15 6.48 -16.47
C VAL A 503 37.09 7.83 -15.77
N LEU A 504 35.88 8.25 -15.40
CA LEU A 504 35.63 9.42 -14.56
C LEU A 504 35.33 8.98 -13.13
N ALA A 505 36.12 9.40 -12.14
CA ALA A 505 35.86 9.13 -10.73
C ALA A 505 35.49 10.42 -9.97
N ILE A 506 34.30 10.41 -9.35
CA ILE A 506 33.70 11.58 -8.69
C ILE A 506 33.68 11.32 -7.19
N GLY A 507 34.40 12.14 -6.41
CA GLY A 507 34.52 12.01 -4.97
C GLY A 507 33.90 13.19 -4.22
N GLN A 508 33.14 12.91 -3.17
CA GLN A 508 32.57 13.90 -2.27
C GLN A 508 32.86 13.52 -0.81
N ALA A 509 34.10 13.78 -0.37
CA ALA A 509 34.49 13.59 1.02
C ALA A 509 33.80 14.60 1.95
N THR A 510 33.47 15.80 1.43
CA THR A 510 32.94 16.95 2.19
C THR A 510 31.72 17.61 1.53
N THR A 511 30.64 16.84 1.31
CA THR A 511 29.36 17.38 0.84
C THR A 511 28.73 18.35 1.87
N PRO A 512 28.44 19.62 1.53
CA PRO A 512 27.82 20.56 2.45
C PRO A 512 26.45 20.10 2.96
N GLY A 513 26.24 20.18 4.28
CA GLY A 513 24.99 19.76 4.94
C GLY A 513 24.88 18.26 5.24
N HIS A 514 25.83 17.43 4.80
CA HIS A 514 25.86 15.99 5.05
C HIS A 514 27.04 15.59 5.95
N LYS A 515 27.12 14.30 6.31
CA LYS A 515 28.26 13.76 7.07
C LYS A 515 29.49 13.59 6.18
N PRO A 516 30.72 13.84 6.67
CA PRO A 516 31.95 13.56 5.91
C PRO A 516 32.08 12.08 5.53
N LEU A 517 32.70 11.84 4.38
CA LEU A 517 32.95 10.52 3.79
C LEU A 517 34.44 10.34 3.43
N PRO A 518 35.34 10.30 4.43
CA PRO A 518 36.79 10.26 4.17
C PRO A 518 37.23 9.09 3.28
N GLY A 519 36.56 7.93 3.38
CA GLY A 519 36.88 6.74 2.59
C GLY A 519 36.74 6.94 1.08
N THR A 520 35.92 7.90 0.63
CA THR A 520 35.83 8.28 -0.80
C THR A 520 37.20 8.70 -1.38
N THR A 521 38.12 9.18 -0.54
CA THR A 521 39.50 9.54 -0.93
C THR A 521 40.32 8.30 -1.29
N ASP A 522 40.28 7.28 -0.43
CA ASP A 522 40.99 6.01 -0.61
C ASP A 522 40.37 5.22 -1.78
N GLU A 523 39.03 5.22 -1.87
CA GLU A 523 38.24 4.63 -2.96
C GLU A 523 38.69 5.16 -4.34
N LEU A 524 38.84 6.47 -4.49
CA LEU A 524 39.40 7.08 -5.72
C LEU A 524 40.89 6.74 -5.94
N ALA A 525 41.70 6.67 -4.88
CA ALA A 525 43.12 6.31 -4.99
C ALA A 525 43.34 4.87 -5.48
N HIS A 526 42.50 3.93 -5.04
CA HIS A 526 42.50 2.55 -5.54
C HIS A 526 42.16 2.49 -7.04
N ILE A 527 41.08 3.18 -7.48
CA ILE A 527 40.67 3.23 -8.89
C ILE A 527 41.80 3.81 -9.76
N LYS A 528 42.41 4.92 -9.32
CA LYS A 528 43.54 5.55 -10.02
C LYS A 528 44.74 4.62 -10.17
N THR A 529 45.00 3.78 -9.17
CA THR A 529 46.09 2.79 -9.19
C THR A 529 45.81 1.68 -10.21
N HIS A 530 44.60 1.11 -10.22
CA HIS A 530 44.23 0.06 -11.18
C HIS A 530 44.10 0.55 -12.62
N ALA A 531 43.75 1.83 -12.81
CA ALA A 531 43.68 2.48 -14.12
C ALA A 531 45.05 2.74 -14.77
N HIS A 532 46.12 2.83 -13.96
CA HIS A 532 47.45 3.26 -14.39
C HIS A 532 48.00 2.41 -15.55
N ASN A 533 48.40 3.06 -16.65
CA ASN A 533 48.86 2.44 -17.90
C ASN A 533 47.87 1.46 -18.57
N LYS A 534 46.58 1.48 -18.20
CA LYS A 534 45.54 0.62 -18.81
C LYS A 534 44.42 1.42 -19.47
N VAL A 535 43.97 2.50 -18.82
CA VAL A 535 42.89 3.39 -19.28
C VAL A 535 43.24 4.85 -18.94
N GLN A 536 42.52 5.80 -19.54
CA GLN A 536 42.59 7.20 -19.14
C GLN A 536 41.76 7.41 -17.87
N TYR A 537 42.31 8.12 -16.89
CA TYR A 537 41.66 8.39 -15.60
C TYR A 537 41.55 9.90 -15.35
N THR A 538 40.33 10.35 -15.10
CA THR A 538 39.99 11.72 -14.70
C THR A 538 39.26 11.68 -13.37
N GLN A 539 39.46 12.67 -12.50
CA GLN A 539 38.70 12.79 -11.26
C GLN A 539 38.14 14.19 -11.05
N LEU A 540 36.98 14.25 -10.41
CA LEU A 540 36.37 15.49 -9.92
C LEU A 540 36.10 15.30 -8.43
N ILE A 541 36.75 16.10 -7.57
CA ILE A 541 36.67 15.98 -6.12
C ILE A 541 36.09 17.24 -5.48
N ASP A 542 35.24 17.06 -4.48
CA ASP A 542 34.61 18.11 -3.67
C ASP A 542 34.16 19.31 -4.53
N ASN A 543 34.82 20.47 -4.42
CA ASN A 543 34.44 21.71 -5.11
C ASN A 543 34.53 21.67 -6.66
N GLN A 544 35.25 20.70 -7.22
CA GLN A 544 35.32 20.47 -8.67
C GLN A 544 34.10 19.68 -9.17
N ALA A 545 33.52 18.85 -8.32
CA ALA A 545 32.35 18.04 -8.63
C ALA A 545 31.05 18.82 -8.33
N ALA A 546 30.75 19.78 -9.18
CA ALA A 546 29.42 20.41 -9.29
C ALA A 546 28.54 19.63 -10.31
N PRO A 547 27.19 19.62 -10.19
CA PRO A 547 26.31 18.85 -11.08
C PRO A 547 26.50 19.14 -12.58
N THR A 548 26.77 20.38 -12.97
CA THR A 548 27.04 20.75 -14.37
C THR A 548 28.34 20.15 -14.89
N PHE A 549 29.46 20.39 -14.19
CA PHE A 549 30.77 19.84 -14.57
C PHE A 549 30.79 18.31 -14.57
N VAL A 550 30.03 17.67 -13.68
CA VAL A 550 29.87 16.21 -13.68
C VAL A 550 29.08 15.74 -14.92
N LEU A 551 27.98 16.40 -15.30
CA LEU A 551 27.23 16.07 -16.52
C LEU A 551 28.07 16.23 -17.79
N ASP A 552 28.81 17.34 -17.91
CA ASP A 552 29.69 17.61 -19.04
C ASP A 552 30.84 16.58 -19.11
N ALA A 553 31.41 16.21 -17.96
CA ALA A 553 32.44 15.17 -17.90
C ALA A 553 31.86 13.78 -18.24
N MET A 554 30.68 13.41 -17.76
CA MET A 554 30.02 12.13 -18.07
C MET A 554 29.76 11.97 -19.58
N GLU A 555 29.50 13.05 -20.31
CA GLU A 555 29.32 13.00 -21.75
C GLU A 555 30.60 12.55 -22.47
N HIS A 556 31.77 12.98 -21.98
CA HIS A 556 33.08 12.69 -22.56
C HIS A 556 33.84 11.49 -21.94
N HIS A 557 33.31 10.83 -20.92
CA HIS A 557 33.92 9.64 -20.30
C HIS A 557 33.05 8.41 -20.49
N ASP A 558 33.69 7.25 -20.69
CA ASP A 558 33.00 6.02 -21.10
C ASP A 558 32.47 5.26 -19.88
N TRP A 559 33.20 5.32 -18.76
CA TRP A 559 32.81 4.78 -17.45
C TRP A 559 32.74 5.91 -16.42
N VAL A 560 31.82 5.80 -15.45
CA VAL A 560 31.69 6.73 -14.33
C VAL A 560 31.68 5.98 -12.99
N HIS A 561 32.36 6.53 -11.99
CA HIS A 561 32.31 6.11 -10.59
C HIS A 561 31.85 7.29 -9.73
N LEU A 562 30.84 7.09 -8.89
CA LEU A 562 30.21 8.11 -8.04
C LEU A 562 30.34 7.71 -6.57
N ALA A 563 31.31 8.32 -5.86
CA ALA A 563 31.61 8.10 -4.44
C ALA A 563 31.08 9.29 -3.59
N CYS A 564 29.81 9.22 -3.20
CA CYS A 564 29.10 10.34 -2.58
C CYS A 564 27.86 9.90 -1.77
N HIS A 565 27.11 10.88 -1.23
CA HIS A 565 25.74 10.65 -0.74
C HIS A 565 24.74 10.63 -1.90
N ALA A 566 23.61 9.94 -1.73
CA ALA A 566 22.49 9.96 -2.67
C ALA A 566 21.14 10.00 -1.96
N HIS A 567 20.07 10.28 -2.71
CA HIS A 567 18.70 10.35 -2.23
C HIS A 567 17.71 9.84 -3.28
N GLN A 568 16.66 9.15 -2.83
CA GLN A 568 15.50 8.78 -3.63
C GLN A 568 14.25 9.57 -3.19
N ASN A 569 13.52 10.10 -4.16
CA ASN A 569 12.33 10.91 -3.93
C ASN A 569 11.05 10.16 -4.29
N VAL A 570 10.38 9.60 -3.26
CA VAL A 570 9.15 8.80 -3.35
C VAL A 570 7.87 9.64 -3.63
N TYR A 571 8.01 10.82 -4.22
CA TYR A 571 6.90 11.65 -4.73
C TYR A 571 7.16 12.14 -6.15
N ASP A 572 8.43 12.22 -6.56
CA ASP A 572 8.86 12.51 -7.92
C ASP A 572 10.17 11.76 -8.15
N PRO A 573 10.11 10.51 -8.66
CA PRO A 573 11.30 9.69 -8.84
C PRO A 573 12.38 10.34 -9.71
N THR A 574 12.00 11.26 -10.62
CA THR A 574 12.94 12.00 -11.47
C THR A 574 13.84 12.97 -10.69
N LYS A 575 13.42 13.37 -9.48
CA LYS A 575 14.19 14.19 -8.54
C LYS A 575 15.03 13.36 -7.55
N SER A 576 15.12 12.04 -7.73
CA SER A 576 16.15 11.22 -7.10
C SER A 576 17.52 11.58 -7.67
N GLY A 577 18.58 11.60 -6.86
CA GLY A 577 19.88 12.06 -7.32
C GLY A 577 21.06 11.85 -6.37
N PHE A 578 22.24 12.22 -6.86
CA PHE A 578 23.51 12.21 -6.14
C PHE A 578 23.79 13.59 -5.56
N TYR A 579 24.15 13.68 -4.28
CA TYR A 579 24.54 14.96 -3.67
C TYR A 579 25.98 15.30 -4.03
N LEU A 580 26.16 16.50 -4.55
CA LEU A 580 27.40 17.09 -5.02
C LEU A 580 27.62 18.45 -4.34
N HIS A 581 28.78 19.06 -4.55
CA HIS A 581 29.26 20.16 -3.69
C HIS A 581 28.32 21.38 -3.59
N ASN A 582 27.59 21.71 -4.65
CA ASN A 582 26.68 22.85 -4.70
C ASN A 582 25.28 22.50 -5.23
N GLY A 583 24.86 21.23 -5.17
CA GLY A 583 23.54 20.81 -5.61
C GLY A 583 23.38 19.29 -5.72
N THR A 584 22.23 18.87 -6.24
CA THR A 584 21.93 17.47 -6.54
C THR A 584 22.05 17.22 -8.04
N LEU A 585 22.76 16.17 -8.43
CA LEU A 585 22.69 15.61 -9.78
C LEU A 585 21.50 14.64 -9.84
N ASP A 586 20.36 15.13 -10.32
CA ASP A 586 19.11 14.37 -10.38
C ASP A 586 18.91 13.58 -11.69
N LEU A 587 18.05 12.55 -11.63
CA LEU A 587 17.73 11.70 -12.78
C LEU A 587 17.10 12.48 -13.93
N ALA A 588 16.35 13.55 -13.66
CA ALA A 588 15.83 14.47 -14.67
C ALA A 588 16.97 15.16 -15.45
N SER A 589 18.01 15.64 -14.77
CA SER A 589 19.15 16.31 -15.40
C SER A 589 20.09 15.34 -16.11
N ILE A 590 20.29 14.13 -15.56
CA ILE A 590 20.97 13.03 -16.26
C ILE A 590 20.20 12.70 -17.55
N ASN A 591 18.89 12.45 -17.48
CA ASN A 591 18.11 12.00 -18.63
C ASN A 591 17.71 13.10 -19.63
N ARG A 592 18.11 14.36 -19.42
CA ARG A 592 18.16 15.37 -20.49
C ARG A 592 19.27 15.10 -21.51
N ARG A 593 20.32 14.35 -21.16
CA ARG A 593 21.41 13.99 -22.07
C ARG A 593 21.30 12.53 -22.51
N SER A 594 21.79 12.24 -23.71
CA SER A 594 21.90 10.88 -24.25
C SER A 594 23.35 10.45 -24.17
N PHE A 595 23.67 9.57 -23.22
CA PHE A 595 25.05 9.10 -23.03
C PHE A 595 25.30 7.89 -23.94
N ARG A 596 25.83 8.16 -25.14
CA ARG A 596 26.18 7.09 -26.10
C ARG A 596 27.53 6.45 -25.76
N ASN A 597 27.69 5.18 -26.17
CA ASN A 597 28.92 4.40 -26.10
C ASN A 597 29.55 4.31 -24.69
N LYS A 598 28.73 4.09 -23.66
CA LYS A 598 29.20 3.92 -22.27
C LYS A 598 29.41 2.45 -21.92
N GLY A 599 30.11 2.22 -20.80
CA GLY A 599 30.32 0.90 -20.21
C GLY A 599 29.72 0.80 -18.82
N LEU A 600 30.47 1.21 -17.79
CA LEU A 600 30.10 1.05 -16.38
C LEU A 600 29.66 2.36 -15.72
N ALA A 601 28.57 2.30 -14.96
CA ALA A 601 28.32 3.23 -13.85
C ALA A 601 28.50 2.49 -12.51
N PHE A 602 29.54 2.84 -11.76
CA PHE A 602 29.75 2.34 -10.39
C PHE A 602 29.18 3.35 -9.39
N LEU A 603 28.07 3.01 -8.76
CA LEU A 603 27.33 3.89 -7.86
C LEU A 603 27.68 3.58 -6.40
N SER A 604 28.83 4.10 -5.96
CA SER A 604 29.24 4.10 -4.54
C SER A 604 28.48 5.17 -3.75
N ALA A 605 27.16 5.03 -3.76
CA ALA A 605 26.23 5.88 -3.03
C ALA A 605 25.05 5.04 -2.56
N CYS A 606 24.56 5.36 -1.36
CA CYS A 606 23.57 4.55 -0.64
C CYS A 606 22.19 4.61 -1.29
N GLN A 607 21.43 3.51 -1.20
CA GLN A 607 20.08 3.40 -1.72
C GLN A 607 19.98 3.70 -3.23
N THR A 608 20.94 3.26 -4.03
CA THR A 608 20.92 3.46 -5.49
C THR A 608 20.04 2.45 -6.24
N ALA A 609 19.57 1.40 -5.55
CA ALA A 609 18.70 0.34 -6.07
C ALA A 609 17.45 0.01 -5.20
N THR A 610 16.93 0.96 -4.41
CA THR A 610 15.78 0.69 -3.49
C THR A 610 14.37 0.86 -4.08
N GLY A 611 14.19 1.63 -5.16
CA GLY A 611 12.90 1.79 -5.86
C GLY A 611 11.80 2.62 -5.17
N ASP A 612 10.67 2.77 -5.88
CA ASP A 612 9.41 3.32 -5.37
C ASP A 612 8.37 2.19 -5.22
N GLU A 613 7.85 2.01 -4.01
CA GLU A 613 6.80 1.05 -3.64
C GLU A 613 5.51 1.22 -4.49
N ARG A 614 5.27 2.39 -5.10
CA ARG A 614 4.11 2.66 -5.98
C ARG A 614 4.31 2.36 -7.46
N LEU A 615 5.56 2.13 -7.88
CA LEU A 615 5.93 1.93 -9.29
C LEU A 615 6.93 0.76 -9.44
N PRO A 616 6.62 -0.44 -8.90
CA PRO A 616 7.52 -1.60 -8.98
C PRO A 616 7.80 -2.02 -10.42
N ASP A 617 6.84 -1.80 -11.31
CA ASP A 617 6.87 -2.29 -12.69
C ASP A 617 7.46 -1.28 -13.70
N GLU A 618 7.70 -0.05 -13.26
CA GLU A 618 8.62 0.91 -13.93
C GLU A 618 10.04 0.85 -13.30
N ALA A 619 10.16 0.28 -12.10
CA ALA A 619 11.41 0.06 -11.35
C ALA A 619 12.29 1.32 -11.19
N VAL A 620 11.71 2.50 -10.94
CA VAL A 620 12.47 3.77 -10.96
C VAL A 620 13.37 3.94 -9.74
N HIS A 621 14.68 3.81 -9.94
CA HIS A 621 15.74 4.08 -8.96
C HIS A 621 17.00 4.59 -9.67
N LEU A 622 18.01 5.02 -8.92
CA LEU A 622 19.21 5.63 -9.51
C LEU A 622 19.94 4.70 -10.50
N ALA A 623 20.06 3.41 -10.20
CA ALA A 623 20.65 2.44 -11.13
C ALA A 623 19.85 2.23 -12.41
N SER A 624 18.52 2.09 -12.36
CA SER A 624 17.69 2.01 -13.59
C SER A 624 17.70 3.32 -14.37
N GLY A 625 17.76 4.46 -13.68
CA GLY A 625 17.97 5.76 -14.30
C GLY A 625 19.32 5.93 -15.00
N MET A 626 20.37 5.20 -14.58
CA MET A 626 21.67 5.14 -15.28
C MET A 626 21.67 4.14 -16.45
N LEU A 627 20.96 3.01 -16.33
CA LEU A 627 20.67 2.13 -17.47
C LEU A 627 19.92 2.93 -18.57
N MET A 628 18.83 3.60 -18.22
CA MET A 628 18.08 4.49 -19.12
C MET A 628 18.95 5.63 -19.68
N ALA A 629 19.90 6.17 -18.91
CA ALA A 629 20.81 7.23 -19.38
C ALA A 629 21.72 6.76 -20.55
N GLY A 630 22.01 5.46 -20.63
CA GLY A 630 22.85 4.83 -21.66
C GLY A 630 24.05 4.04 -21.13
N TYR A 631 24.13 3.73 -19.84
CA TYR A 631 25.18 2.87 -19.26
C TYR A 631 24.71 1.41 -19.21
N PRO A 632 25.22 0.50 -20.07
CA PRO A 632 24.72 -0.88 -20.17
C PRO A 632 25.16 -1.80 -19.01
N SER A 633 25.94 -1.29 -18.04
CA SER A 633 26.26 -2.01 -16.80
C SER A 633 26.31 -1.05 -15.63
N VAL A 634 25.64 -1.40 -14.53
CA VAL A 634 25.56 -0.57 -13.33
C VAL A 634 25.82 -1.43 -12.10
N ILE A 635 26.78 -1.02 -11.27
CA ILE A 635 27.00 -1.54 -9.91
C ILE A 635 26.36 -0.56 -8.95
N ALA A 636 25.52 -1.03 -8.02
CA ALA A 636 24.71 -0.19 -7.15
C ALA A 636 24.40 -0.86 -5.80
N THR A 637 23.84 -0.09 -4.88
CA THR A 637 23.57 -0.50 -3.49
C THR A 637 22.08 -0.50 -3.18
N MET A 638 21.56 -1.58 -2.58
CA MET A 638 20.16 -1.67 -2.16
C MET A 638 19.90 -0.96 -0.81
N TRP A 639 20.93 -0.83 0.02
CA TRP A 639 20.93 -0.17 1.34
C TRP A 639 22.22 0.64 1.56
N SER A 640 22.45 1.19 2.76
CA SER A 640 23.66 1.95 3.03
C SER A 640 24.91 1.09 3.14
N VAL A 641 25.98 1.52 2.47
CA VAL A 641 27.35 0.97 2.64
C VAL A 641 28.08 1.75 3.72
N VAL A 642 28.92 1.08 4.51
CA VAL A 642 29.80 1.72 5.49
C VAL A 642 31.00 2.32 4.76
N ASP A 643 31.37 3.55 5.13
CA ASP A 643 32.38 4.33 4.40
C ASP A 643 33.79 3.71 4.43
N GLU A 644 34.05 2.82 5.40
CA GLU A 644 35.32 2.11 5.61
C GLU A 644 35.42 0.81 4.78
N ASP A 645 34.31 0.34 4.20
CA ASP A 645 34.22 -0.88 3.40
C ASP A 645 34.19 -0.62 1.89
N ALA A 646 33.55 0.49 1.47
CA ALA A 646 33.47 0.90 0.07
C ALA A 646 34.82 0.92 -0.68
N PRO A 647 35.93 1.44 -0.10
CA PRO A 647 37.24 1.47 -0.77
C PRO A 647 37.76 0.08 -1.13
N PHE A 648 37.51 -0.93 -0.29
CA PHE A 648 37.94 -2.30 -0.55
C PHE A 648 37.12 -2.96 -1.67
N VAL A 649 35.80 -2.73 -1.70
CA VAL A 649 34.95 -3.26 -2.77
C VAL A 649 35.33 -2.61 -4.10
N ALA A 650 35.57 -1.30 -4.13
CA ALA A 650 36.08 -0.60 -5.30
C ALA A 650 37.46 -1.13 -5.75
N ASP A 651 38.40 -1.33 -4.82
CA ASP A 651 39.73 -1.90 -5.09
C ASP A 651 39.63 -3.27 -5.78
N LYS A 652 38.89 -4.23 -5.21
CA LYS A 652 38.75 -5.58 -5.79
C LYS A 652 37.98 -5.58 -7.11
N VAL A 653 36.93 -4.77 -7.26
CA VAL A 653 36.18 -4.68 -8.53
C VAL A 653 37.07 -4.11 -9.64
N TYR A 654 37.77 -3.00 -9.39
CA TYR A 654 38.63 -2.41 -10.42
C TYR A 654 39.86 -3.27 -10.72
N GLU A 655 40.43 -3.97 -9.73
CA GLU A 655 41.48 -4.97 -9.94
C GLU A 655 41.03 -6.04 -10.97
N GLN A 656 39.85 -6.65 -10.76
CA GLN A 656 39.37 -7.71 -11.64
C GLN A 656 38.92 -7.17 -13.00
N LEU A 657 38.21 -6.04 -13.09
CA LEU A 657 37.83 -5.43 -14.37
C LEU A 657 39.04 -5.07 -15.23
N MET A 658 40.08 -4.50 -14.61
CA MET A 658 41.34 -4.15 -15.26
C MET A 658 42.26 -5.36 -15.49
N LYS A 659 41.84 -6.57 -15.11
CA LYS A 659 42.53 -7.86 -15.36
C LYS A 659 41.81 -8.66 -16.45
N ASP A 660 40.48 -8.69 -16.42
CA ASP A 660 39.63 -9.30 -17.47
C ASP A 660 39.72 -8.52 -18.79
N GLY A 661 40.03 -7.22 -18.72
CA GLY A 661 40.19 -6.37 -19.91
C GLY A 661 38.88 -6.11 -20.64
N LYS A 662 37.73 -6.35 -20.01
CA LYS A 662 36.41 -6.36 -20.65
C LYS A 662 35.28 -5.89 -19.73
N ILE A 663 34.21 -5.36 -20.33
CA ILE A 663 32.89 -5.19 -19.71
C ILE A 663 31.79 -5.65 -20.67
N GLY A 664 30.77 -6.31 -20.13
CA GLY A 664 29.66 -6.89 -20.87
C GLY A 664 28.56 -7.38 -19.92
N ASN A 665 27.61 -8.15 -20.46
CA ASN A 665 26.50 -8.77 -19.73
C ASN A 665 27.02 -9.87 -18.78
N GLY A 666 27.67 -9.49 -17.67
CA GLY A 666 28.12 -10.41 -16.61
C GLY A 666 29.45 -10.01 -15.95
N GLU A 667 30.37 -9.38 -16.69
CA GLU A 667 31.71 -8.98 -16.21
C GLU A 667 31.67 -8.16 -14.92
N ALA A 668 30.80 -7.14 -14.87
CA ALA A 668 30.65 -6.28 -13.71
C ALA A 668 30.08 -7.03 -12.49
N GLY A 669 29.14 -7.96 -12.71
CA GLY A 669 28.60 -8.84 -11.68
C GLY A 669 29.64 -9.82 -11.15
N ARG A 670 30.48 -10.39 -12.03
CA ARG A 670 31.57 -11.31 -11.67
C ARG A 670 32.68 -10.60 -10.88
N ALA A 671 33.08 -9.40 -11.30
CA ALA A 671 34.03 -8.58 -10.55
C ALA A 671 33.49 -8.20 -9.15
N LEU A 672 32.21 -7.87 -9.04
CA LEU A 672 31.55 -7.62 -7.75
C LEU A 672 31.46 -8.89 -6.89
N HIS A 673 31.17 -10.04 -7.48
CA HIS A 673 31.11 -11.33 -6.78
C HIS A 673 32.45 -11.66 -6.10
N TYR A 674 33.57 -11.64 -6.84
CA TYR A 674 34.90 -11.86 -6.27
C TYR A 674 35.30 -10.78 -5.24
N ALA A 675 34.83 -9.53 -5.40
CA ALA A 675 35.06 -8.48 -4.42
C ALA A 675 34.34 -8.76 -3.07
N ILE A 676 33.11 -9.26 -3.13
CA ILE A 676 32.33 -9.65 -1.93
C ILE A 676 32.89 -10.93 -1.30
N GLU A 677 33.36 -11.90 -2.09
CA GLU A 677 34.08 -13.08 -1.57
C GLU A 677 35.35 -12.64 -0.81
N GLY A 678 36.19 -11.80 -1.44
CA GLY A 678 37.37 -11.22 -0.81
C GLY A 678 37.03 -10.47 0.48
N TYR A 679 35.93 -9.70 0.48
CA TYR A 679 35.46 -8.98 1.66
C TYR A 679 35.08 -9.94 2.80
N ALA A 680 34.34 -11.01 2.50
CA ALA A 680 33.99 -12.06 3.44
C ALA A 680 35.21 -12.87 3.95
N THR A 681 36.39 -12.81 3.31
CA THR A 681 37.63 -13.30 3.93
C THR A 681 38.27 -12.28 4.87
N ARG A 682 38.23 -10.98 4.52
CA ARG A 682 38.78 -9.86 5.31
C ARG A 682 38.04 -9.64 6.64
N THR A 683 36.72 -9.81 6.68
CA THR A 683 35.89 -9.54 7.86
C THR A 683 35.96 -10.57 8.97
N LYS A 684 36.74 -11.66 8.84
CA LYS A 684 36.87 -12.74 9.83
C LYS A 684 37.72 -12.36 11.07
N ARG A 685 37.52 -11.15 11.59
CA ARG A 685 37.89 -10.67 12.92
C ARG A 685 36.63 -10.57 13.81
N PRO A 686 36.74 -10.58 15.15
CA PRO A 686 35.64 -11.00 16.01
C PRO A 686 34.37 -10.12 16.06
N ASP A 687 34.44 -8.85 15.64
CA ASP A 687 33.49 -7.82 16.10
C ASP A 687 32.42 -7.38 15.07
N HIS A 688 32.44 -7.92 13.85
CA HIS A 688 31.46 -7.57 12.80
C HIS A 688 30.83 -8.81 12.13
N HIS A 689 29.75 -9.30 12.74
CA HIS A 689 28.92 -10.35 12.16
C HIS A 689 27.83 -9.79 11.23
N LEU A 690 28.10 -9.86 9.92
CA LEU A 690 27.14 -10.14 8.85
C LEU A 690 27.96 -10.63 7.64
N MET A 691 27.44 -11.60 6.87
CA MET A 691 28.11 -12.28 5.74
C MET A 691 29.29 -13.23 6.09
N THR A 692 28.92 -14.37 6.70
CA THR A 692 29.62 -15.69 6.73
C THR A 692 30.63 -16.00 7.87
N PRO A 693 30.51 -17.18 8.53
CA PRO A 693 31.53 -17.74 9.42
C PRO A 693 32.69 -18.41 8.63
N PRO A 694 33.82 -18.76 9.28
CA PRO A 694 35.00 -19.33 8.60
C PRO A 694 34.87 -20.82 8.22
N PRO A 695 35.60 -21.29 7.18
CA PRO A 695 35.68 -22.70 6.83
C PRO A 695 36.54 -23.49 7.82
N THR A 696 36.15 -24.72 8.12
CA THR A 696 36.87 -25.64 9.00
C THR A 696 37.96 -26.40 8.26
N THR A 697 39.22 -26.18 8.61
CA THR A 697 40.34 -27.08 8.24
C THR A 697 40.55 -28.15 9.31
N PRO A 698 40.81 -29.42 8.93
CA PRO A 698 40.91 -30.52 9.89
C PRO A 698 42.23 -30.46 10.66
N LYS A 699 42.17 -30.67 11.98
CA LYS A 699 43.33 -31.00 12.80
C LYS A 699 43.21 -32.43 13.32
N GLU A 700 43.96 -33.33 12.72
CA GLU A 700 44.35 -34.57 13.42
C GLU A 700 45.19 -34.21 14.65
N HIS A 701 44.97 -34.86 15.79
CA HIS A 701 46.04 -35.18 16.72
C HIS A 701 45.67 -36.41 17.57
N ARG A 702 46.69 -37.19 17.94
CA ARG A 702 46.57 -38.59 18.40
C ARG A 702 46.66 -38.76 19.93
N LEU A 703 45.90 -39.74 20.44
CA LEU A 703 46.13 -40.54 21.68
C LEU A 703 46.05 -39.77 23.02
N ARG A 704 45.68 -40.35 24.17
CA ARG A 704 45.79 -41.74 24.68
C ARG A 704 44.57 -42.20 25.51
N HIS A 705 44.49 -43.50 25.80
CA HIS A 705 43.54 -44.12 26.74
C HIS A 705 43.73 -43.70 28.20
N ASN A 706 42.64 -43.78 29.00
CA ASN A 706 42.70 -44.40 30.33
C ASN A 706 41.33 -45.06 30.67
N PRO A 707 41.24 -46.33 31.13
CA PRO A 707 39.96 -47.02 31.30
C PRO A 707 39.56 -47.32 32.77
N ALA A 708 38.58 -46.59 33.33
CA ALA A 708 37.86 -47.03 34.54
C ALA A 708 36.55 -46.26 34.78
N ASN A 709 35.40 -46.81 34.35
CA ASN A 709 34.17 -46.98 35.17
C ASN A 709 32.97 -47.37 34.30
N LYS A 710 32.21 -48.38 34.74
CA LYS A 710 30.81 -48.58 34.34
C LYS A 710 29.93 -47.72 35.27
N PRO A 711 28.78 -47.24 34.80
CA PRO A 711 27.54 -47.86 35.26
C PRO A 711 26.63 -48.35 34.13
N THR A 712 25.66 -49.16 34.53
CA THR A 712 24.56 -49.66 33.68
C THR A 712 23.49 -48.60 33.44
N THR A 713 22.96 -48.50 32.21
CA THR A 713 21.54 -48.78 31.87
C THR A 713 21.28 -48.59 30.37
N LYS A 714 20.26 -49.27 29.83
CA LYS A 714 19.72 -48.97 28.50
C LYS A 714 18.78 -47.77 28.61
N HIS A 715 19.06 -46.68 27.90
CA HIS A 715 18.05 -45.66 27.61
C HIS A 715 17.97 -45.40 26.10
N THR A 716 16.82 -45.73 25.52
CA THR A 716 16.44 -45.32 24.17
C THR A 716 16.25 -43.81 24.11
N LEU A 717 16.81 -43.16 23.09
CA LEU A 717 16.60 -41.75 22.81
C LEU A 717 15.13 -41.48 22.47
N LYS A 718 14.38 -40.92 23.42
CA LYS A 718 13.10 -40.28 23.14
C LYS A 718 13.35 -38.89 22.55
N THR A 719 13.05 -38.71 21.27
CA THR A 719 12.92 -37.39 20.65
C THR A 719 11.80 -36.61 21.34
N SER A 720 12.10 -35.40 21.82
CA SER A 720 11.17 -34.58 22.62
C SER A 720 10.18 -33.77 21.77
N LEU A 721 9.57 -34.40 20.77
CA LEU A 721 8.42 -33.83 20.05
C LEU A 721 7.15 -33.94 20.91
N ARG A 722 7.00 -32.99 21.85
CA ARG A 722 5.77 -32.75 22.62
C ARG A 722 5.46 -31.26 22.76
N LYS A 723 4.82 -30.71 21.73
CA LYS A 723 3.77 -29.70 21.92
C LYS A 723 2.44 -30.40 21.72
N ASP A 724 1.55 -30.30 22.70
CA ASP A 724 0.31 -31.08 22.74
C ASP A 724 -0.82 -30.35 22.02
N TRP A 725 -0.79 -30.41 20.68
CA TRP A 725 -1.75 -29.73 19.80
C TRP A 725 -3.21 -30.17 20.02
N SER A 726 -3.44 -31.33 20.68
CA SER A 726 -4.78 -31.82 21.02
C SER A 726 -5.57 -30.80 21.87
N SER A 727 -4.89 -30.09 22.77
CA SER A 727 -5.47 -29.04 23.61
C SER A 727 -5.94 -27.84 22.77
N SER A 728 -5.12 -27.39 21.82
CA SER A 728 -5.46 -26.26 20.95
C SER A 728 -6.61 -26.58 19.99
N LEU A 729 -6.62 -27.78 19.39
CA LEU A 729 -7.72 -28.24 18.54
C LEU A 729 -9.03 -28.39 19.31
N ASN A 730 -9.00 -29.01 20.50
CA ASN A 730 -10.19 -29.14 21.36
C ASN A 730 -10.73 -27.78 21.83
N ASN A 731 -9.87 -26.82 22.15
CA ASN A 731 -10.29 -25.46 22.52
C ASN A 731 -10.91 -24.73 21.32
N LEU A 732 -10.32 -24.80 20.13
CA LEU A 732 -10.87 -24.20 18.91
C LEU A 732 -12.24 -24.79 18.56
N ARG A 733 -12.34 -26.12 18.57
CA ARG A 733 -13.60 -26.86 18.35
C ARG A 733 -14.66 -26.48 19.40
N GLY A 734 -14.27 -26.35 20.66
CA GLY A 734 -15.14 -25.87 21.74
C GLY A 734 -15.65 -24.45 21.48
N THR A 735 -14.78 -23.51 21.14
CA THR A 735 -15.15 -22.12 20.81
C THR A 735 -16.10 -22.03 19.62
N LEU A 736 -15.87 -22.82 18.57
CA LEU A 736 -16.74 -22.84 17.39
C LEU A 736 -18.12 -23.44 17.70
N ILE A 737 -18.19 -24.50 18.51
CA ILE A 737 -19.46 -25.07 18.99
C ILE A 737 -20.20 -24.10 19.91
N THR A 738 -19.50 -23.34 20.76
CA THR A 738 -20.12 -22.26 21.55
C THR A 738 -20.69 -21.18 20.63
N LEU A 739 -19.94 -20.67 19.65
CA LEU A 739 -20.45 -19.72 18.66
C LEU A 739 -21.72 -20.23 17.96
N TYR A 740 -21.69 -21.46 17.46
CA TYR A 740 -22.81 -22.09 16.75
C TYR A 740 -24.08 -22.19 17.63
N ASN A 741 -23.92 -22.48 18.92
CA ASN A 741 -25.04 -22.56 19.87
C ASN A 741 -25.52 -21.19 20.35
N ASP A 742 -24.62 -20.21 20.52
CA ASP A 742 -25.00 -18.83 20.88
C ASP A 742 -25.83 -18.18 19.77
N PHE A 743 -25.55 -18.49 18.49
CA PHE A 743 -26.39 -18.09 17.35
C PHE A 743 -27.74 -18.84 17.25
N ALA A 744 -27.97 -19.88 18.06
CA ALA A 744 -29.25 -20.60 18.07
C ALA A 744 -30.31 -19.97 19.00
N VAL A 745 -29.97 -18.91 19.77
CA VAL A 745 -30.87 -18.30 20.76
C VAL A 745 -31.00 -16.79 20.54
N ILE A 746 -31.78 -16.41 19.53
CA ILE A 746 -32.36 -15.06 19.44
C ILE A 746 -33.79 -15.13 19.98
N PRO A 747 -34.15 -14.39 21.06
CA PRO A 747 -35.53 -14.31 21.51
C PRO A 747 -36.35 -13.50 20.50
N VAL A 748 -37.34 -14.14 19.86
CA VAL A 748 -38.29 -13.46 18.96
C VAL A 748 -39.24 -12.60 19.81
N GLY A 749 -38.79 -11.39 20.13
CA GLY A 749 -39.55 -10.44 20.94
C GLY A 749 -38.84 -9.10 21.12
N ASN A 750 -39.47 -8.03 20.63
CA ASN A 750 -39.14 -6.62 20.87
C ASN A 750 -37.83 -6.08 20.27
N ALA A 751 -37.72 -6.11 18.94
CA ALA A 751 -36.91 -5.14 18.17
C ALA A 751 -37.59 -4.82 16.82
N GLU A 752 -37.84 -3.55 16.54
CA GLU A 752 -38.33 -3.09 15.22
C GLU A 752 -37.16 -3.09 14.23
N LEU A 753 -37.03 -4.15 13.43
CA LEU A 753 -36.04 -4.27 12.35
C LEU A 753 -36.75 -4.29 11.00
N LYS A 754 -36.30 -3.44 10.07
CA LYS A 754 -36.99 -3.18 8.79
C LYS A 754 -36.89 -4.30 7.73
N SER A 755 -36.08 -5.32 7.95
CA SER A 755 -35.87 -6.42 6.99
C SER A 755 -35.46 -7.74 7.68
N PRO A 756 -36.41 -8.48 8.29
CA PRO A 756 -36.10 -9.72 9.02
C PRO A 756 -35.43 -10.80 8.16
N GLU A 757 -35.79 -10.90 6.88
CA GLU A 757 -35.36 -11.99 5.99
C GLU A 757 -33.88 -11.87 5.56
N LEU A 758 -33.39 -10.67 5.29
CA LEU A 758 -31.97 -10.40 5.02
C LEU A 758 -31.10 -10.79 6.21
N VAL A 759 -31.56 -10.49 7.43
CA VAL A 759 -30.90 -10.89 8.68
C VAL A 759 -30.92 -12.40 8.84
N LEU A 760 -32.05 -13.06 8.57
CA LEU A 760 -32.20 -14.51 8.66
C LEU A 760 -31.31 -15.26 7.66
N ASN A 761 -31.23 -14.77 6.41
CA ASN A 761 -30.35 -15.34 5.37
C ASN A 761 -28.87 -15.14 5.70
N GLY A 762 -28.48 -13.98 6.23
CA GLY A 762 -27.13 -13.75 6.74
C GLY A 762 -26.75 -14.71 7.88
N TYR A 763 -27.66 -14.95 8.83
CA TYR A 763 -27.44 -15.94 9.90
C TYR A 763 -27.37 -17.38 9.36
N ASN A 764 -28.23 -17.76 8.41
CA ASN A 764 -28.21 -19.09 7.80
C ASN A 764 -26.90 -19.34 7.02
N GLY A 765 -26.41 -18.35 6.25
CA GLY A 765 -25.10 -18.41 5.58
C GLY A 765 -23.96 -18.57 6.58
N LEU A 766 -23.92 -17.77 7.65
CA LEU A 766 -22.91 -17.90 8.71
C LEU A 766 -22.95 -19.27 9.40
N ARG A 767 -24.15 -19.82 9.60
CA ARG A 767 -24.38 -21.13 10.23
C ARG A 767 -23.94 -22.30 9.34
N LEU A 768 -24.11 -22.21 8.03
CA LEU A 768 -23.55 -23.16 7.06
C LEU A 768 -22.01 -23.14 7.12
N THR A 769 -21.39 -21.96 6.98
CA THR A 769 -19.94 -21.79 7.06
C THR A 769 -19.35 -22.33 8.38
N LEU A 770 -20.00 -22.10 9.52
CA LEU A 770 -19.59 -22.68 10.80
C LEU A 770 -19.72 -24.22 10.83
N THR A 771 -20.74 -24.78 10.18
CA THR A 771 -20.93 -26.23 10.05
C THR A 771 -19.84 -26.87 9.19
N ASP A 772 -19.47 -26.25 8.08
CA ASP A 772 -18.41 -26.72 7.18
C ASP A 772 -17.03 -26.65 7.84
N ILE A 773 -16.74 -25.59 8.60
CA ILE A 773 -15.50 -25.46 9.37
C ILE A 773 -15.41 -26.53 10.46
N ILE A 774 -16.49 -26.77 11.22
CA ILE A 774 -16.54 -27.82 12.25
C ILE A 774 -16.37 -29.21 11.62
N THR A 775 -17.01 -29.47 10.47
CA THR A 775 -16.92 -30.74 9.75
C THR A 775 -15.51 -30.96 9.19
N SER A 776 -14.87 -29.93 8.65
CA SER A 776 -13.50 -29.96 8.17
C SER A 776 -12.49 -30.24 9.29
N LEU A 777 -12.69 -29.64 10.47
CA LEU A 777 -11.90 -29.92 11.67
C LEU A 777 -12.08 -31.37 12.19
N ASP A 778 -13.28 -31.94 12.06
CA ASP A 778 -13.56 -33.34 12.42
C ASP A 778 -13.03 -34.35 11.38
N CYS A 779 -12.89 -33.96 10.11
CA CYS A 779 -12.11 -34.70 9.12
C CYS A 779 -10.62 -34.67 9.47
N LEU A 780 -10.01 -33.48 9.60
CA LEU A 780 -8.59 -33.33 9.95
C LEU A 780 -8.22 -34.06 11.25
N SER A 781 -9.10 -34.04 12.27
CA SER A 781 -8.92 -34.75 13.53
C SER A 781 -9.03 -36.28 13.43
N ARG A 782 -9.67 -36.79 12.37
CA ARG A 782 -9.77 -38.21 12.03
C ARG A 782 -8.50 -38.69 11.31
N ASP A 783 -8.02 -37.89 10.36
CA ASP A 783 -6.88 -38.24 9.53
C ASP A 783 -5.58 -38.23 10.34
N ILE A 784 -5.38 -37.20 11.20
CA ILE A 784 -4.29 -37.18 12.20
C ILE A 784 -4.37 -38.38 13.15
N ARG A 785 -5.57 -38.88 13.49
CA ARG A 785 -5.73 -40.08 14.34
C ARG A 785 -5.39 -41.37 13.58
N ALA A 786 -5.59 -41.42 12.26
CA ALA A 786 -5.19 -42.53 11.41
C ALA A 786 -3.66 -42.60 11.24
N GLU A 787 -2.99 -41.46 11.05
CA GLU A 787 -1.53 -41.41 10.97
C GLU A 787 -0.83 -41.62 12.32
N HIS A 788 -1.44 -41.21 13.44
CA HIS A 788 -0.83 -41.26 14.78
C HIS A 788 -1.70 -41.98 15.82
N PRO A 789 -1.98 -43.30 15.67
CA PRO A 789 -2.89 -44.07 16.52
C PRO A 789 -2.42 -44.29 17.97
N HIS A 790 -1.26 -43.76 18.35
CA HIS A 790 -0.69 -43.87 19.70
C HIS A 790 -1.09 -42.70 20.63
N LEU A 791 -1.86 -41.73 20.13
CA LEU A 791 -2.31 -40.55 20.87
C LEU A 791 -3.71 -40.80 21.47
N ASN A 792 -3.85 -40.66 22.79
CA ASN A 792 -5.10 -40.89 23.50
C ASN A 792 -6.09 -39.73 23.32
N TYR A 793 -6.98 -39.82 22.34
CA TYR A 793 -8.06 -38.86 22.11
C TYR A 793 -9.36 -39.26 22.83
N LEU A 794 -9.66 -38.63 23.97
CA LEU A 794 -11.00 -38.67 24.57
C LEU A 794 -12.03 -38.09 23.58
N SER A 795 -13.14 -38.80 23.38
CA SER A 795 -14.15 -38.48 22.36
C SER A 795 -15.57 -38.53 22.95
N PRO A 796 -16.21 -37.41 23.30
CA PRO A 796 -17.66 -37.37 23.50
C PRO A 796 -18.35 -37.46 22.14
N LYS A 797 -19.36 -38.32 22.00
CA LYS A 797 -20.18 -38.39 20.78
C LYS A 797 -21.06 -37.14 20.67
N PHE A 798 -21.19 -36.60 19.47
CA PHE A 798 -22.22 -35.63 19.11
C PHE A 798 -23.21 -36.30 18.16
N SER A 799 -24.50 -35.99 18.27
CA SER A 799 -25.57 -36.55 17.44
C SER A 799 -26.52 -35.43 17.04
N MET A 800 -26.66 -35.21 15.74
CA MET A 800 -27.43 -34.11 15.17
C MET A 800 -28.87 -34.57 14.89
N SER A 801 -29.83 -34.07 15.66
CA SER A 801 -31.26 -34.24 15.40
C SER A 801 -31.76 -33.06 14.56
N ILE A 802 -32.05 -33.30 13.29
CA ILE A 802 -32.70 -32.32 12.41
C ILE A 802 -34.22 -32.50 12.56
N GLN A 803 -34.92 -31.45 12.99
CA GLN A 803 -36.38 -31.37 12.82
C GLN A 803 -36.68 -30.69 11.49
N THR A 804 -37.36 -31.41 10.61
CA THR A 804 -38.00 -30.89 9.40
C THR A 804 -39.50 -30.81 9.66
N ASP A 805 -39.99 -29.63 10.03
CA ASP A 805 -41.43 -29.37 10.16
C ASP A 805 -41.93 -28.76 8.83
N ASP A 806 -42.66 -29.55 8.04
CA ASP A 806 -43.28 -29.09 6.79
C ASP A 806 -44.48 -28.14 7.08
N PRO A 807 -44.70 -27.09 6.27
CA PRO A 807 -45.83 -26.18 6.45
C PRO A 807 -47.16 -26.82 5.98
N PRO A 808 -48.26 -26.68 6.75
CA PRO A 808 -49.57 -27.19 6.35
C PRO A 808 -50.25 -26.33 5.27
N PRO A 809 -51.17 -26.90 4.47
CA PRO A 809 -51.87 -26.19 3.40
C PRO A 809 -52.92 -25.18 3.90
N PRO A 810 -53.28 -24.15 3.11
CA PRO A 810 -54.17 -23.08 3.53
C PRO A 810 -55.66 -23.49 3.56
N PRO A 811 -56.45 -23.04 4.55
CA PRO A 811 -57.90 -23.16 4.56
C PRO A 811 -58.60 -22.08 3.71
N LEU A 812 -59.88 -22.31 3.41
CA LEU A 812 -60.69 -21.51 2.47
C LEU A 812 -61.29 -20.23 3.07
N VAL A 813 -61.66 -19.32 2.17
CA VAL A 813 -62.39 -18.06 2.42
C VAL A 813 -63.80 -18.33 2.96
N ASN A 814 -64.29 -17.44 3.82
CA ASN A 814 -65.72 -17.06 3.88
C ASN A 814 -65.88 -15.65 4.48
N GLU A 815 -67.04 -15.05 4.23
CA GLU A 815 -67.33 -13.61 4.42
C GLU A 815 -67.93 -13.30 5.81
N GLU A 816 -67.77 -12.05 6.29
CA GLU A 816 -68.87 -11.11 6.59
C GLU A 816 -68.40 -9.83 7.35
N SER A 817 -69.18 -8.75 7.26
CA SER A 817 -69.08 -7.49 8.01
C SER A 817 -70.45 -6.79 7.93
N PRO A 818 -70.98 -6.16 9.00
CA PRO A 818 -70.74 -4.72 9.31
C PRO A 818 -70.67 -4.45 10.86
N ILE A 819 -70.76 -3.27 11.51
CA ILE A 819 -71.52 -1.99 11.38
C ILE A 819 -70.77 -0.80 12.08
N LEU A 820 -71.14 0.47 11.76
CA LEU A 820 -70.65 1.79 12.25
C LEU A 820 -71.86 2.76 12.50
N PRO A 821 -71.77 4.10 12.84
CA PRO A 821 -70.71 4.98 13.41
C PRO A 821 -71.08 5.87 14.68
N PRO A 822 -71.28 7.24 14.65
CA PRO A 822 -70.59 8.29 15.47
C PRO A 822 -71.55 9.08 16.45
N PRO A 823 -71.35 10.31 17.04
CA PRO A 823 -70.36 11.46 16.96
C PRO A 823 -69.52 11.69 18.27
N SER A 824 -68.66 12.71 18.55
CA SER A 824 -68.29 14.10 18.11
C SER A 824 -68.95 15.28 18.88
N PRO A 825 -68.36 16.51 18.99
CA PRO A 825 -66.95 17.01 18.97
C PRO A 825 -66.66 17.87 20.27
N PRO A 826 -66.04 19.09 20.38
CA PRO A 826 -65.06 19.87 19.58
C PRO A 826 -63.71 20.31 20.30
N PRO A 827 -63.36 21.57 20.76
CA PRO A 827 -62.03 22.14 20.40
C PRO A 827 -61.13 22.96 21.42
N LEU A 828 -59.79 22.78 21.32
CA LEU A 828 -58.70 23.82 21.27
C LEU A 828 -58.40 24.76 22.51
N PRO A 829 -57.37 25.66 22.51
CA PRO A 829 -55.90 25.51 22.29
C PRO A 829 -54.93 26.37 23.20
N LYS A 830 -53.58 26.28 22.98
CA LYS A 830 -52.47 27.32 23.10
C LYS A 830 -51.28 27.22 24.12
N THR A 831 -50.10 26.79 23.61
CA THR A 831 -48.76 27.46 23.49
C THR A 831 -47.98 28.25 24.60
N TYR A 832 -46.64 28.03 24.60
CA TYR A 832 -45.46 28.96 24.74
C TYR A 832 -44.79 29.41 26.09
N ALA A 833 -43.44 29.31 26.13
CA ALA A 833 -42.41 30.27 26.68
C ALA A 833 -42.24 30.51 28.22
N SER A 834 -41.12 31.04 28.81
CA SER A 834 -39.65 31.15 28.50
C SER A 834 -38.83 31.83 29.67
N VAL A 835 -37.47 32.01 29.54
CA VAL A 835 -36.51 32.86 30.36
C VAL A 835 -36.13 32.30 31.77
N ALA A 836 -34.88 32.14 32.29
CA ALA A 836 -33.56 32.85 32.39
C ALA A 836 -33.39 33.71 33.71
N THR A 837 -32.22 34.10 34.29
CA THR A 837 -30.82 34.30 33.78
C THR A 837 -29.71 34.37 34.89
N SER A 838 -28.50 33.82 34.63
CA SER A 838 -27.09 34.28 34.93
C SER A 838 -26.50 34.80 36.29
N HIS A 839 -25.15 34.63 36.42
CA HIS A 839 -24.10 35.49 37.07
C HIS A 839 -23.74 35.40 38.59
N ASN A 840 -22.49 35.65 39.09
CA ASN A 840 -21.09 35.60 38.53
C ASN A 840 -19.94 35.72 39.60
N SER A 841 -18.75 35.10 39.39
CA SER A 841 -17.40 35.44 39.99
C SER A 841 -17.20 35.38 41.55
N SER A 842 -16.02 35.44 42.22
CA SER A 842 -14.62 35.91 41.97
C SER A 842 -13.50 35.11 42.76
N GLN A 843 -12.22 35.56 42.76
CA GLN A 843 -10.97 34.86 43.19
C GLN A 843 -10.38 35.25 44.59
N GLN A 844 -9.41 34.48 45.15
CA GLN A 844 -7.96 34.86 45.35
C GLN A 844 -7.08 33.93 46.25
N ARG A 845 -5.80 33.72 45.84
CA ARG A 845 -4.46 33.57 46.57
C ARG A 845 -4.33 32.66 47.84
N GLN A 846 -3.16 32.23 48.39
CA GLN A 846 -1.69 32.40 48.19
C GLN A 846 -0.90 31.16 48.81
N ALA A 847 0.43 30.97 48.63
CA ALA A 847 1.18 29.81 49.24
C ALA A 847 2.75 29.86 49.29
N PRO A 848 3.40 29.43 50.41
CA PRO A 848 4.80 28.92 50.56
C PRO A 848 4.84 27.50 51.26
N PRO A 849 5.96 26.91 51.82
CA PRO A 849 7.41 27.17 51.82
C PRO A 849 8.28 25.97 51.30
N ARG A 850 9.33 25.46 52.00
CA ARG A 850 10.39 24.54 51.49
C ARG A 850 11.10 23.55 52.48
N HIS A 851 11.90 22.62 51.90
CA HIS A 851 12.73 21.49 52.42
C HIS A 851 13.92 21.79 53.39
N PRO A 852 14.65 20.76 53.88
CA PRO A 852 15.98 20.37 53.30
C PRO A 852 16.25 18.79 53.25
N PRO A 853 17.47 18.16 53.20
CA PRO A 853 17.80 17.19 52.12
C PRO A 853 18.61 15.86 52.42
N SER A 854 18.71 14.97 51.40
CA SER A 854 19.66 13.81 51.23
C SER A 854 19.52 12.61 52.21
N THR A 855 19.95 11.36 51.95
CA THR A 855 20.91 10.70 51.03
C THR A 855 20.33 9.43 50.34
N PRO A 856 21.02 8.69 49.41
CA PRO A 856 20.35 7.77 48.47
C PRO A 856 20.20 6.31 48.93
N ARG A 857 19.25 5.58 48.30
CA ARG A 857 19.07 4.13 48.46
C ARG A 857 18.78 3.46 47.11
N THR A 858 19.18 2.20 46.94
CA THR A 858 19.05 1.40 45.72
C THR A 858 17.58 1.18 45.33
N LYS A 859 17.29 1.18 44.02
CA LYS A 859 15.95 0.86 43.49
C LYS A 859 15.76 -0.66 43.35
N PRO A 860 14.70 -1.26 43.94
CA PRO A 860 14.21 -2.59 43.55
C PRO A 860 13.70 -2.59 42.10
N PRO A 861 13.46 -3.76 41.48
CA PRO A 861 12.85 -3.83 40.16
C PRO A 861 11.48 -3.14 40.14
N THR A 862 11.27 -2.26 39.16
CA THR A 862 10.04 -1.46 39.04
C THR A 862 8.88 -2.30 38.51
N VAL A 863 8.25 -3.06 39.39
CA VAL A 863 6.85 -3.45 39.23
C VAL A 863 6.04 -2.17 39.04
N LYS A 864 5.25 -2.06 37.96
CA LYS A 864 4.36 -0.91 37.77
C LYS A 864 3.36 -0.88 38.93
N PRO A 865 3.23 0.21 39.70
CA PRO A 865 2.20 0.30 40.72
C PRO A 865 0.84 0.20 40.04
N LEU A 866 0.08 -0.83 40.39
CA LEU A 866 -1.31 -0.97 39.95
C LEU A 866 -2.14 0.11 40.65
N ASN A 867 -2.87 0.91 39.87
CA ASN A 867 -3.62 2.04 40.41
C ASN A 867 -4.79 1.55 41.31
N PRO A 868 -4.99 2.14 42.50
CA PRO A 868 -6.08 1.76 43.39
C PRO A 868 -7.43 2.07 42.76
N VAL A 869 -8.41 1.16 42.92
CA VAL A 869 -9.76 1.34 42.38
C VAL A 869 -10.48 2.38 43.23
N ARG A 870 -11.00 3.43 42.58
CA ARG A 870 -11.64 4.55 43.25
C ARG A 870 -13.12 4.64 42.92
N ILE A 871 -13.90 5.07 43.92
CA ILE A 871 -15.34 5.30 43.80
C ILE A 871 -15.64 6.70 44.33
N VAL A 872 -16.46 7.44 43.58
CA VAL A 872 -16.99 8.75 43.94
C VAL A 872 -18.48 8.58 44.26
N LEU A 873 -18.84 8.85 45.51
CA LEU A 873 -20.22 8.87 45.98
C LEU A 873 -20.75 10.29 45.82
N GLN A 874 -21.57 10.53 44.80
CA GLN A 874 -22.25 11.80 44.58
C GLN A 874 -23.57 11.84 45.34
N LEU A 875 -23.80 12.95 46.05
CA LEU A 875 -24.96 13.13 46.89
C LEU A 875 -26.04 13.93 46.13
N ALA A 876 -27.26 13.40 46.08
CA ALA A 876 -28.38 14.03 45.42
C ALA A 876 -29.10 14.99 46.39
N GLY A 877 -28.55 16.20 46.55
CA GLY A 877 -29.13 17.24 47.40
C GLY A 877 -28.11 18.29 47.84
N THR A 878 -28.59 19.45 48.27
CA THR A 878 -27.76 20.58 48.76
C THR A 878 -27.42 20.49 50.25
N SER A 879 -28.06 19.60 51.01
CA SER A 879 -27.76 19.36 52.43
C SER A 879 -26.47 18.57 52.62
N THR A 880 -25.55 19.09 53.42
CA THR A 880 -24.34 18.36 53.83
C THR A 880 -24.69 17.26 54.83
N PRO A 881 -24.18 16.03 54.66
CA PRO A 881 -24.44 14.94 55.61
C PRO A 881 -23.76 15.22 56.97
N PRO A 882 -24.33 14.77 58.10
CA PRO A 882 -23.80 15.02 59.44
C PRO A 882 -22.44 14.36 59.72
N ILE A 883 -21.92 13.56 58.78
CA ILE A 883 -20.64 12.87 58.84
C ILE A 883 -19.54 13.62 58.07
N ARG A 884 -19.86 14.73 57.40
CA ARG A 884 -18.86 15.57 56.72
C ARG A 884 -17.76 16.06 57.66
N ASP A 885 -18.15 16.45 58.88
CA ASP A 885 -17.27 17.13 59.84
C ASP A 885 -16.55 16.14 60.78
N ILE A 886 -16.67 14.84 60.53
CA ILE A 886 -15.89 13.80 61.20
C ILE A 886 -14.44 13.80 60.66
N PRO A 887 -13.41 13.83 61.52
CA PRO A 887 -12.02 13.75 61.09
C PRO A 887 -11.73 12.53 60.22
N ALA A 888 -10.93 12.71 59.16
CA ALA A 888 -10.66 11.67 58.17
C ALA A 888 -10.21 10.30 58.74
N PRO A 889 -9.40 10.20 59.82
CA PRO A 889 -9.07 8.91 60.43
C PRO A 889 -10.28 8.17 61.03
N GLU A 890 -11.19 8.90 61.67
CA GLU A 890 -12.40 8.34 62.29
C GLU A 890 -13.45 7.98 61.23
N LEU A 891 -13.58 8.80 60.19
CA LEU A 891 -14.36 8.47 58.99
C LEU A 891 -13.85 7.19 58.32
N PHE A 892 -12.53 7.06 58.17
CA PHE A 892 -11.89 5.88 57.58
C PHE A 892 -12.06 4.62 58.46
N ARG A 893 -11.94 4.74 59.79
CA ARG A 893 -12.22 3.66 60.74
C ARG A 893 -13.65 3.15 60.58
N ARG A 894 -14.64 4.04 60.66
CA ARG A 894 -16.07 3.69 60.52
C ARG A 894 -16.40 3.08 59.15
N LEU A 895 -15.79 3.58 58.07
CA LEU A 895 -15.94 2.99 56.73
C LEU A 895 -15.33 1.58 56.66
N THR A 896 -14.17 1.36 57.28
CA THR A 896 -13.54 0.03 57.34
C THR A 896 -14.40 -0.96 58.11
N GLU A 897 -14.97 -0.54 59.25
CA GLU A 897 -15.92 -1.33 60.05
C GLU A 897 -17.26 -1.59 59.33
N ALA A 898 -17.72 -0.66 58.48
CA ALA A 898 -18.88 -0.87 57.62
C ALA A 898 -18.59 -1.85 56.46
N CYS A 899 -17.36 -1.85 55.93
CA CYS A 899 -16.94 -2.84 54.91
C CYS A 899 -16.80 -4.23 55.52
N ALA A 900 -16.16 -4.36 56.68
CA ALA A 900 -15.88 -5.65 57.34
C ALA A 900 -17.13 -6.48 57.69
N LYS A 901 -18.33 -5.88 57.70
CA LYS A 901 -19.62 -6.56 57.85
C LYS A 901 -20.06 -7.35 56.61
N VAL A 902 -19.39 -7.16 55.47
CA VAL A 902 -19.69 -7.82 54.19
C VAL A 902 -18.63 -8.88 53.89
N PRO A 903 -18.99 -10.18 53.87
CA PRO A 903 -18.06 -11.26 53.54
C PRO A 903 -17.36 -11.06 52.19
N SER A 904 -16.07 -11.40 52.14
CA SER A 904 -15.21 -11.30 50.94
C SER A 904 -15.12 -9.89 50.31
N SER A 905 -15.50 -8.83 51.02
CA SER A 905 -15.37 -7.46 50.54
C SER A 905 -13.92 -6.94 50.65
N PRO A 906 -13.44 -6.13 49.69
CA PRO A 906 -12.14 -5.49 49.77
C PRO A 906 -12.14 -4.37 50.84
N ALA A 907 -11.20 -4.42 51.78
CA ALA A 907 -10.98 -3.33 52.74
C ALA A 907 -10.56 -2.04 52.01
N PRO A 908 -11.06 -0.86 52.41
CA PRO A 908 -10.66 0.41 51.80
C PRO A 908 -9.22 0.78 52.18
N LEU A 909 -8.50 1.43 51.25
CA LEU A 909 -7.16 2.00 51.48
C LEU A 909 -7.20 3.46 51.99
N GLY A 910 -8.35 4.13 51.86
CA GLY A 910 -8.52 5.51 52.32
C GLY A 910 -9.84 6.10 51.85
N ALA A 911 -10.33 7.10 52.59
CA ALA A 911 -11.55 7.83 52.26
C ALA A 911 -11.38 9.34 52.52
N GLN A 912 -11.84 10.18 51.60
CA GLN A 912 -11.73 11.64 51.69
C GLN A 912 -12.87 12.37 50.96
N TRP A 913 -13.32 13.49 51.52
CA TRP A 913 -14.28 14.37 50.84
C TRP A 913 -13.57 15.26 49.82
N ASN A 914 -14.15 15.41 48.62
CA ASN A 914 -13.65 16.36 47.61
C ASN A 914 -14.35 17.72 47.70
N ARG A 915 -13.78 18.74 47.03
CA ARG A 915 -14.28 20.14 47.04
C ARG A 915 -15.69 20.32 46.46
N LYS A 916 -16.29 19.28 45.87
CA LYS A 916 -17.67 19.25 45.35
C LYS A 916 -18.62 18.44 46.27
N ASN A 917 -18.26 18.28 47.56
CA ASN A 917 -19.00 17.51 48.57
C ASN A 917 -19.25 16.02 48.25
N ASN A 918 -18.41 15.39 47.41
CA ASN A 918 -18.52 13.96 47.12
C ASN A 918 -17.47 13.19 47.94
N LEU A 919 -17.85 12.03 48.49
CA LEU A 919 -16.93 11.16 49.20
C LEU A 919 -16.20 10.27 48.19
N ILE A 920 -14.87 10.35 48.17
CA ILE A 920 -14.00 9.46 47.39
C ILE A 920 -13.49 8.36 48.31
N ILE A 921 -13.74 7.11 47.94
CA ILE A 921 -13.20 5.92 48.63
C ILE A 921 -12.25 5.21 47.67
N SER A 922 -11.06 4.84 48.16
CA SER A 922 -10.04 4.09 47.43
C SER A 922 -9.95 2.65 47.95
N PHE A 923 -9.80 1.69 47.05
CA PHE A 923 -9.67 0.25 47.32
C PHE A 923 -8.39 -0.32 46.68
N PRO A 924 -7.90 -1.49 47.12
CA PRO A 924 -6.77 -2.18 46.50
C PRO A 924 -6.94 -2.35 44.99
N ALA A 925 -5.84 -2.25 44.26
CA ALA A 925 -5.87 -2.50 42.82
C ALA A 925 -6.19 -3.97 42.54
N GLY A 926 -7.14 -4.22 41.64
CA GLY A 926 -7.73 -5.55 41.41
C GLY A 926 -9.08 -5.77 42.10
N ALA A 927 -9.53 -4.86 42.99
CA ALA A 927 -10.87 -4.91 43.56
C ALA A 927 -11.96 -4.73 42.48
N THR A 928 -12.78 -5.77 42.24
CA THR A 928 -13.76 -5.77 41.15
C THR A 928 -15.02 -4.98 41.49
N ARG A 929 -15.73 -4.48 40.46
CA ARG A 929 -17.03 -3.82 40.64
C ARG A 929 -18.04 -4.74 41.35
N THR A 930 -17.98 -6.05 41.10
CA THR A 930 -18.82 -7.07 41.73
C THR A 930 -18.50 -7.29 43.21
N ALA A 931 -17.23 -7.22 43.63
CA ALA A 931 -16.85 -7.35 45.05
C ALA A 931 -17.17 -6.09 45.87
N ILE A 932 -17.23 -4.91 45.24
CA ILE A 932 -17.53 -3.64 45.94
C ILE A 932 -19.04 -3.34 45.99
N LYS A 933 -19.83 -3.80 45.02
CA LYS A 933 -21.29 -3.55 44.94
C LYS A 933 -22.08 -3.94 46.22
N PRO A 934 -21.80 -5.07 46.92
CA PRO A 934 -22.48 -5.44 48.16
C PRO A 934 -22.16 -4.54 49.37
N ILE A 935 -21.10 -3.73 49.30
CA ILE A 935 -20.72 -2.81 50.38
C ILE A 935 -21.64 -1.56 50.40
N PHE A 936 -22.21 -1.18 49.25
CA PHE A 936 -22.93 0.10 49.12
C PHE A 936 -24.07 0.33 50.13
N PRO A 937 -24.94 -0.65 50.47
CA PRO A 937 -25.97 -0.45 51.50
C PRO A 937 -25.38 -0.09 52.88
N HIS A 938 -24.26 -0.71 53.25
CA HIS A 938 -23.58 -0.47 54.52
C HIS A 938 -22.92 0.91 54.56
N ILE A 939 -22.38 1.38 53.44
CA ILE A 939 -21.86 2.75 53.31
C ILE A 939 -22.99 3.79 53.33
N CYS A 940 -24.13 3.53 52.68
CA CYS A 940 -25.29 4.43 52.71
C CYS A 940 -25.90 4.53 54.12
N SER A 941 -26.01 3.39 54.81
CA SER A 941 -26.45 3.31 56.21
C SER A 941 -25.50 4.05 57.15
N LEU A 942 -24.18 3.87 56.98
CA LEU A 942 -23.18 4.63 57.76
C LEU A 942 -23.36 6.14 57.55
N LEU A 943 -23.53 6.60 56.31
CA LEU A 943 -23.58 8.04 55.97
C LEU A 943 -24.93 8.70 56.29
N GLY A 944 -25.95 7.94 56.68
CA GLY A 944 -27.23 8.46 57.19
C GLY A 944 -28.21 8.98 56.12
N PHE A 945 -28.10 8.52 54.87
CA PHE A 945 -28.99 8.98 53.79
C PHE A 945 -30.34 8.23 53.78
N LYS A 946 -31.41 8.96 53.42
CA LYS A 946 -32.72 8.37 53.09
C LYS A 946 -32.79 7.92 51.63
N ASP A 947 -32.15 8.66 50.72
CA ASP A 947 -32.11 8.38 49.29
C ASP A 947 -30.83 7.64 48.86
N LYS A 948 -30.89 6.93 47.73
CA LYS A 948 -29.73 6.22 47.17
C LYS A 948 -28.75 7.23 46.52
N PRO A 949 -27.49 7.36 46.99
CA PRO A 949 -26.51 8.24 46.36
C PRO A 949 -26.10 7.73 44.98
N VAL A 950 -25.69 8.64 44.10
CA VAL A 950 -25.23 8.30 42.74
C VAL A 950 -23.77 7.85 42.81
N ILE A 951 -23.55 6.55 42.60
CA ILE A 951 -22.24 5.91 42.76
C ILE A 951 -21.54 5.85 41.39
N ARG A 952 -20.43 6.58 41.23
CA ARG A 952 -19.58 6.50 40.03
C ARG A 952 -18.24 5.86 40.36
N PHE A 953 -17.76 4.98 39.49
CA PHE A 953 -16.36 4.55 39.52
C PHE A 953 -15.50 5.66 38.88
N ASP A 954 -14.39 6.00 39.53
CA ASP A 954 -13.36 6.92 39.00
C ASP A 954 -12.49 6.12 38.01
N VAL A 955 -13.04 5.88 36.80
CA VAL A 955 -12.35 5.16 35.73
C VAL A 955 -11.23 6.02 35.13
N PRO A 956 -10.06 5.43 34.82
CA PRO A 956 -8.95 6.19 34.26
C PRO A 956 -9.25 6.61 32.81
N TRP A 957 -8.91 7.86 32.52
CA TRP A 957 -9.08 8.46 31.19
C TRP A 957 -7.77 8.32 30.40
N ARG A 958 -7.89 8.13 29.09
CA ARG A 958 -6.77 8.16 28.15
C ARG A 958 -6.85 9.41 27.26
N ARG A 959 -5.71 9.68 26.62
CA ARG A 959 -5.54 10.78 25.67
C ARG A 959 -4.78 10.25 24.47
N VAL A 960 -5.23 10.61 23.27
CA VAL A 960 -4.54 10.31 22.02
C VAL A 960 -4.24 11.61 21.29
N HIS A 961 -3.01 11.71 20.80
CA HIS A 961 -2.49 12.82 20.00
C HIS A 961 -2.86 12.60 18.54
N LEU A 962 -3.62 13.53 17.98
CA LEU A 962 -3.86 13.65 16.55
C LEU A 962 -2.73 14.50 15.95
N ALA A 963 -1.71 13.83 15.43
CA ALA A 963 -0.50 14.48 14.93
C ALA A 963 -0.55 14.70 13.40
N GLY A 964 -0.13 15.89 12.96
CA GLY A 964 0.00 16.21 11.54
C GLY A 964 -1.31 16.59 10.82
N ILE A 965 -2.34 17.02 11.56
CA ILE A 965 -3.57 17.55 10.96
C ILE A 965 -3.22 18.76 10.09
N ARG A 966 -3.66 18.77 8.82
CA ARG A 966 -3.43 19.90 7.91
C ARG A 966 -4.43 21.02 8.22
N ALA A 967 -3.95 22.25 8.40
CA ALA A 967 -4.78 23.38 8.82
C ALA A 967 -5.32 24.21 7.65
N ARG A 968 -4.56 24.27 6.54
CA ARG A 968 -4.91 24.88 5.24
C ARG A 968 -3.91 24.44 4.17
N ASN A 969 -4.30 24.45 2.89
CA ASN A 969 -3.39 24.12 1.77
C ASN A 969 -2.73 25.37 1.15
N SER A 970 -3.44 26.50 1.09
CA SER A 970 -2.95 27.83 0.69
C SER A 970 -3.28 28.89 1.78
N PRO A 971 -2.81 30.15 1.68
CA PRO A 971 -3.20 31.21 2.60
C PRO A 971 -4.71 31.50 2.63
N ASP A 972 -5.35 31.33 1.47
CA ASP A 972 -6.69 31.84 1.11
C ASP A 972 -7.82 30.81 1.32
N GLN A 973 -7.48 29.60 1.74
CA GLN A 973 -8.46 28.57 2.09
C GLN A 973 -9.01 28.73 3.51
N PRO A 974 -10.25 28.26 3.76
CA PRO A 974 -10.79 28.18 5.11
C PRO A 974 -9.88 27.35 6.01
N ILE A 975 -9.81 27.77 7.27
CA ILE A 975 -8.95 27.16 8.28
C ILE A 975 -9.75 26.07 9.01
N ALA A 976 -9.20 24.86 9.06
CA ALA A 976 -9.80 23.70 9.74
C ALA A 976 -10.34 24.06 11.14
N SER A 977 -11.66 23.99 11.31
CA SER A 977 -12.36 24.44 12.50
C SER A 977 -12.36 23.37 13.60
N LEU A 978 -12.74 23.75 14.83
CA LEU A 978 -12.98 22.77 15.90
C LEU A 978 -14.23 21.92 15.63
N GLU A 979 -15.21 22.46 14.92
CA GLU A 979 -16.45 21.78 14.56
C GLU A 979 -16.19 20.69 13.50
N ASP A 980 -15.42 21.03 12.46
CA ASP A 980 -14.92 20.08 11.45
C ASP A 980 -14.15 18.92 12.10
N LEU A 981 -13.33 19.21 13.12
CA LEU A 981 -12.56 18.20 13.84
C LEU A 981 -13.49 17.25 14.62
N CYS A 982 -14.50 17.79 15.29
CA CYS A 982 -15.49 16.98 16.00
C CYS A 982 -16.34 16.14 15.03
N GLN A 983 -16.81 16.72 13.92
CA GLN A 983 -17.57 16.01 12.89
C GLN A 983 -16.73 14.91 12.23
N THR A 984 -15.47 15.18 11.89
CA THR A 984 -14.57 14.17 11.29
C THR A 984 -14.28 13.01 12.24
N LEU A 985 -14.20 13.27 13.55
CA LEU A 985 -14.09 12.20 14.55
C LEU A 985 -15.41 11.44 14.71
N GLN A 986 -16.56 12.11 14.63
CA GLN A 986 -17.88 11.46 14.63
C GLN A 986 -18.18 10.65 13.35
N LEU A 987 -17.52 10.93 12.23
CA LEU A 987 -17.65 10.18 10.98
C LEU A 987 -16.74 8.94 10.90
N ASN A 988 -15.77 8.77 11.82
CA ASN A 988 -14.91 7.59 11.83
C ASN A 988 -15.49 6.47 12.73
N PRO A 989 -15.78 5.24 12.21
CA PRO A 989 -16.39 4.17 13.01
C PRO A 989 -15.60 3.79 14.28
N THR A 990 -14.27 3.88 14.23
CA THR A 990 -13.39 3.62 15.40
C THR A 990 -13.55 4.67 16.50
N PHE A 991 -14.05 5.86 16.18
CA PHE A 991 -14.31 6.95 17.11
C PHE A 991 -15.78 7.06 17.51
N GLN A 992 -16.72 6.61 16.67
CA GLN A 992 -18.16 6.51 16.99
C GLN A 992 -18.44 5.61 18.19
N THR A 993 -17.64 4.54 18.37
CA THR A 993 -17.75 3.61 19.51
C THR A 993 -17.18 4.17 20.82
N LEU A 994 -16.62 5.39 20.82
CA LEU A 994 -16.02 6.02 22.00
C LEU A 994 -17.04 6.88 22.75
N ASN A 995 -17.09 6.70 24.06
CA ASN A 995 -17.75 7.66 24.93
C ASN A 995 -16.83 8.89 25.13
N ILE A 996 -16.83 9.81 24.16
CA ILE A 996 -16.00 11.03 24.15
C ILE A 996 -16.58 12.06 25.15
N THR A 997 -16.32 11.82 26.43
CA THR A 997 -16.87 12.61 27.55
C THR A 997 -16.10 13.92 27.83
N VAL A 998 -15.08 14.26 27.01
CA VAL A 998 -14.45 15.59 26.92
C VAL A 998 -14.21 15.94 25.45
N GLN A 999 -14.66 17.12 25.02
CA GLN A 999 -14.50 17.61 23.64
C GLN A 999 -13.02 17.63 23.19
N PRO A 1000 -12.73 17.30 21.91
CA PRO A 1000 -11.41 17.47 21.31
C PRO A 1000 -10.82 18.87 21.52
N THR A 1001 -9.50 18.98 21.61
CA THR A 1001 -8.82 20.28 21.80
C THR A 1001 -7.57 20.42 20.94
N TRP A 1002 -7.49 21.53 20.20
CA TRP A 1002 -6.28 21.92 19.45
C TRP A 1002 -5.12 22.26 20.40
N LEU A 1003 -3.95 21.66 20.17
CA LEU A 1003 -2.72 21.96 20.93
C LEU A 1003 -2.12 23.31 20.55
N LYS A 1004 -2.34 23.72 19.31
CA LYS A 1004 -2.15 25.09 18.84
C LYS A 1004 -3.27 25.39 17.86
N LYS A 1005 -4.01 26.47 18.12
CA LYS A 1005 -5.14 26.90 17.29
C LYS A 1005 -4.74 27.00 15.81
N PRO A 1006 -5.45 26.36 14.87
CA PRO A 1006 -5.25 26.49 13.43
C PRO A 1006 -5.09 27.95 12.95
N GLU A 1007 -5.84 28.88 13.54
CA GLU A 1007 -5.79 30.32 13.25
C GLU A 1007 -4.43 30.97 13.62
N ALA A 1008 -3.68 30.34 14.53
CA ALA A 1008 -2.47 30.88 15.16
C ALA A 1008 -1.17 30.24 14.63
N ILE A 1009 -1.18 29.59 13.46
CA ILE A 1009 0.02 28.98 12.86
C ILE A 1009 0.45 29.63 11.54
N VAL A 1010 1.76 29.84 11.44
CA VAL A 1010 2.48 30.32 10.24
C VAL A 1010 2.83 29.16 9.29
N GLY A 1011 2.47 27.92 9.65
CA GLY A 1011 2.70 26.71 8.85
C GLY A 1011 1.40 26.06 8.36
N THR A 1012 1.53 24.92 7.67
CA THR A 1012 0.42 24.21 7.04
C THR A 1012 -0.21 23.09 7.88
N HIS A 1013 0.40 22.71 9.01
CA HIS A 1013 -0.04 21.59 9.85
C HIS A 1013 -0.04 21.96 11.34
N THR A 1014 -0.99 21.39 12.09
CA THR A 1014 -1.17 21.54 13.54
C THR A 1014 -1.34 20.16 14.21
N SER A 1015 -1.89 20.11 15.43
CA SER A 1015 -2.26 18.89 16.15
C SER A 1015 -3.36 19.13 17.17
N ALA A 1016 -4.10 18.09 17.50
CA ALA A 1016 -5.14 18.09 18.54
C ALA A 1016 -4.98 16.90 19.50
N VAL A 1017 -5.73 16.93 20.60
CA VAL A 1017 -5.86 15.81 21.54
C VAL A 1017 -7.34 15.48 21.74
N VAL A 1018 -7.64 14.18 21.73
CA VAL A 1018 -8.94 13.62 22.13
C VAL A 1018 -8.74 12.90 23.46
N ALA A 1019 -9.70 13.05 24.37
CA ALA A 1019 -9.72 12.37 25.67
C ALA A 1019 -11.00 11.52 25.80
N PHE A 1020 -10.85 10.30 26.29
CA PHE A 1020 -11.93 9.32 26.40
C PHE A 1020 -11.70 8.39 27.59
N GLU A 1021 -12.75 7.73 28.06
CA GLU A 1021 -12.68 6.72 29.10
C GLU A 1021 -12.15 5.39 28.53
N ASP A 1022 -11.06 4.86 29.09
CA ASP A 1022 -10.43 3.60 28.65
C ASP A 1022 -9.80 2.90 29.86
N PRO A 1023 -10.59 2.07 30.59
CA PRO A 1023 -10.24 1.55 31.90
C PRO A 1023 -9.01 0.64 31.92
N ASP A 1024 -8.76 -0.11 30.85
CA ASP A 1024 -7.74 -1.15 30.75
C ASP A 1024 -6.67 -0.86 29.66
N GLY A 1025 -6.79 0.26 28.94
CA GLY A 1025 -5.89 0.62 27.85
C GLY A 1025 -6.16 -0.16 26.56
N SER A 1026 -7.28 -0.87 26.42
CA SER A 1026 -7.63 -1.63 25.21
C SER A 1026 -7.95 -0.68 24.05
N ILE A 1027 -8.74 0.36 24.32
CA ILE A 1027 -9.22 1.32 23.32
C ILE A 1027 -8.06 2.17 22.79
N GLU A 1028 -7.16 2.65 23.66
CA GLU A 1028 -5.92 3.31 23.25
C GLU A 1028 -5.06 2.40 22.37
N ARG A 1029 -4.96 1.10 22.68
CA ARG A 1029 -4.20 0.13 21.86
C ARG A 1029 -4.86 -0.18 20.51
N MET A 1030 -6.19 -0.10 20.42
CA MET A 1030 -6.93 -0.18 19.16
C MET A 1030 -6.66 1.07 18.31
N LEU A 1031 -6.95 2.26 18.85
CA LEU A 1031 -6.81 3.54 18.13
C LEU A 1031 -5.37 3.80 17.65
N LEU A 1032 -4.34 3.35 18.39
CA LEU A 1032 -2.94 3.48 17.96
C LEU A 1032 -2.53 2.52 16.83
N LYS A 1033 -3.40 1.60 16.42
CA LYS A 1033 -3.26 0.77 15.21
C LYS A 1033 -4.19 1.21 14.08
N SER A 1034 -5.23 1.99 14.38
CA SER A 1034 -6.22 2.46 13.41
C SER A 1034 -5.71 3.62 12.58
N THR A 1035 -6.27 3.78 11.39
CA THR A 1035 -5.98 4.89 10.47
C THR A 1035 -7.13 5.88 10.49
N LEU A 1036 -6.89 7.13 10.93
CA LEU A 1036 -7.86 8.21 10.81
C LEU A 1036 -7.57 9.02 9.54
N PHE A 1037 -8.52 9.05 8.61
CA PHE A 1037 -8.50 10.03 7.52
C PHE A 1037 -9.28 11.28 7.96
N ALA A 1038 -8.66 12.45 7.83
CA ALA A 1038 -9.22 13.73 8.25
C ALA A 1038 -8.59 14.89 7.46
N PHE A 1039 -9.38 15.91 7.10
CA PHE A 1039 -8.90 17.09 6.35
C PHE A 1039 -8.11 16.73 5.07
N GLY A 1040 -8.59 15.72 4.34
CA GLY A 1040 -7.99 15.26 3.08
C GLY A 1040 -6.66 14.49 3.22
N LYS A 1041 -6.29 14.03 4.43
CA LYS A 1041 -5.07 13.23 4.66
C LYS A 1041 -5.26 12.18 5.77
N MET A 1042 -4.37 11.18 5.80
CA MET A 1042 -4.18 10.36 7.01
C MET A 1042 -3.56 11.21 8.13
N VAL A 1043 -4.21 11.23 9.29
CA VAL A 1043 -3.72 11.86 10.52
C VAL A 1043 -3.11 10.79 11.41
N THR A 1044 -1.88 11.02 11.89
CA THR A 1044 -1.17 10.00 12.68
C THR A 1044 -1.64 10.01 14.12
N LEU A 1045 -2.28 8.92 14.54
CA LEU A 1045 -2.65 8.64 15.92
C LEU A 1045 -1.41 8.27 16.72
N LYS A 1046 -1.09 9.03 17.77
CA LYS A 1046 0.06 8.79 18.66
C LYS A 1046 -0.37 8.82 20.11
N LYS A 1047 0.29 8.04 20.98
CA LYS A 1047 -0.01 8.03 22.41
C LYS A 1047 0.25 9.43 22.96
N TRP A 1048 -0.73 10.05 23.62
CA TRP A 1048 -0.46 11.34 24.26
C TRP A 1048 0.51 11.14 25.42
N HIS A 1049 1.60 11.90 25.38
CA HIS A 1049 2.53 12.02 26.48
C HIS A 1049 2.32 13.42 27.05
N ASP A 1050 1.71 13.52 28.23
CA ASP A 1050 1.75 14.76 28.99
C ASP A 1050 3.23 15.13 29.16
N ARG A 1051 3.64 16.30 28.65
CA ARG A 1051 4.99 16.82 28.90
C ARG A 1051 5.17 16.90 30.41
N THR A 1052 6.03 16.05 30.96
CA THR A 1052 6.52 16.21 32.33
C THR A 1052 7.11 17.60 32.43
N VAL A 1053 6.48 18.48 33.21
CA VAL A 1053 6.96 19.85 33.41
C VAL A 1053 8.37 19.77 33.97
N ALA A 1054 9.33 20.29 33.20
CA ALA A 1054 10.71 20.34 33.63
C ALA A 1054 10.86 21.44 34.69
N LYS A 1055 10.85 21.01 35.96
CA LYS A 1055 11.12 21.79 37.20
C LYS A 1055 10.54 23.21 37.24
#